data_AF-A0A150G6K2-F1
#
_entry.id   AF-A0A150G6K2-F1
#
_cell.length_a   1.000
_cell.length_b   1.000
_cell.length_c   1.000
_cell.angle_alpha   90.00
_cell.angle_beta   90.00
_cell.angle_gamma   90.00
#
_symmetry.space_group_name_H-M   'P 1'
#
loop_
_entity.id
_entity.type
_entity.pdbx_description
1 polymer ?
#
loop_
_entity_poly.entity_id
_entity_poly.type
_entity_poly.pdbx_seq_one_letter_code
_entity_poly.pdbx_strand_id
1 'polypeptide(L)'
;MQPDRLPDEDDPRLQELRREVLRTLADEYLPLVLRERLRDAKDCIIPLWACANAGYWDGGLAAALLERLVDGGGELLQQATGQGHGLLWWSLSLAPAELLAVPVAVEALRVSEQRLLAPALVEVTPQGCSNILLAAARLQCGSEALYWRLTARLADLAADAECQSLANSLYALCKLAEERGHQPREEDLQRLEGEVVRRLAAAREAETAGQVLPARTAFKPQGLSNMLWGCAKLARADSALVRPLAEAVGRKAGLCSAQHLSNSLYAMAVLGCSGPSYTEAQRSLAGAAVRLLKRAPSEFNEQHLSNMLWALATLQPSDGSHSQALVDAALAEWHRRGVAGCTPQDLSNTAWALAKLPRSEGPHPHPEPYQRWFNTAVQAVLQSSFTGSARTATPQEWSNLLYALGLARHRPPHALLVRMAANQQLRTRANGQECANSLWSLAILYGRLELLDGASRAAVEALVERLAGRLGQLLRGGAEGEQHVEQNLCNSLWALAVMGPDAVARHRTLVGALLGEVAQRWEAGRKGEFTVKGLTQLWQVQLELAEGADGLAGASRTVSGPLVGAALQKALNDFVVKELQHDNVVTTDAEREVLQALEALRQSGQRQHLQRTAGNSRSPVTVVAVWHKEWLPQLGRRVDAAVELEGGRLLSVQFDGPNRFLANGEHRRTRNGPTQLRDRQLEREFKRGNVLSVPYWEWIQLKGDRAAQQAYLVRLMQA
;
A
#
# COMPACT_ATOMS: atom_id res chain seq x y z
N MET A 1 -35.86 26.71 -3.75
CA MET A 1 -34.90 26.81 -2.64
C MET A 1 -35.70 26.93 -1.35
N GLN A 2 -35.34 26.20 -0.29
CA GLN A 2 -35.92 26.46 1.03
C GLN A 2 -35.34 27.79 1.56
N PRO A 3 -36.16 28.69 2.13
CA PRO A 3 -35.76 30.07 2.42
C PRO A 3 -34.63 30.23 3.47
N ASP A 4 -34.31 29.18 4.25
CA ASP A 4 -33.38 29.28 5.39
C ASP A 4 -32.07 28.48 5.25
N ARG A 5 -31.76 27.95 4.04
CA ARG A 5 -30.44 27.34 3.77
C ARG A 5 -29.64 28.24 2.83
N LEU A 6 -28.44 28.62 3.25
CA LEU A 6 -27.44 29.21 2.35
C LEU A 6 -27.27 28.27 1.15
N PRO A 7 -27.31 28.78 -0.09
CA PRO A 7 -27.11 27.95 -1.26
C PRO A 7 -25.73 27.29 -1.21
N ASP A 8 -25.66 26.05 -1.64
CA ASP A 8 -24.38 25.35 -1.82
C ASP A 8 -23.56 26.13 -2.86
N GLU A 9 -22.33 26.51 -2.53
CA GLU A 9 -21.47 27.29 -3.44
C GLU A 9 -21.13 26.50 -4.71
N ASP A 10 -21.23 25.17 -4.64
CA ASP A 10 -21.01 24.24 -5.74
C ASP A 10 -22.33 23.88 -6.48
N ASP A 11 -23.46 24.54 -6.18
CA ASP A 11 -24.72 24.36 -6.91
C ASP A 11 -24.53 24.77 -8.39
N PRO A 12 -24.70 23.86 -9.36
CA PRO A 12 -24.55 24.18 -10.79
C PRO A 12 -25.41 25.36 -11.25
N ARG A 13 -26.58 25.56 -10.64
CA ARG A 13 -27.48 26.68 -10.97
C ARG A 13 -26.94 28.01 -10.46
N LEU A 14 -26.29 28.02 -9.29
CA LEU A 14 -25.63 29.21 -8.77
C LEU A 14 -24.41 29.56 -9.63
N GLN A 15 -23.66 28.56 -10.08
CA GLN A 15 -22.52 28.75 -10.98
C GLN A 15 -22.93 29.29 -12.35
N GLU A 16 -24.03 28.77 -12.92
CA GLU A 16 -24.60 29.28 -14.17
C GLU A 16 -25.09 30.73 -14.02
N LEU A 17 -25.79 31.05 -12.93
CA LEU A 17 -26.21 32.42 -12.63
C LEU A 17 -25.02 33.38 -12.46
N ARG A 18 -23.95 32.96 -11.76
CA ARG A 18 -22.72 33.75 -11.61
C ARG A 18 -22.10 34.06 -12.97
N ARG A 19 -22.07 33.09 -13.90
CA ARG A 19 -21.58 33.30 -15.27
C ARG A 19 -22.45 34.27 -16.06
N GLU A 20 -23.78 34.17 -15.99
CA GLU A 20 -24.68 35.09 -16.69
C GLU A 20 -24.54 36.54 -16.21
N VAL A 21 -24.43 36.73 -14.90
CA VAL A 21 -24.18 38.05 -14.29
C VAL A 21 -22.85 38.62 -14.79
N LEU A 22 -21.78 37.82 -14.79
CA LEU A 22 -20.49 38.30 -15.28
C LEU A 22 -20.46 38.56 -16.78
N ARG A 23 -21.17 37.78 -17.60
CA ARG A 23 -21.31 38.06 -19.03
C ARG A 23 -21.89 39.45 -19.26
N THR A 24 -22.97 39.78 -18.56
CA THR A 24 -23.63 41.09 -18.66
C THR A 24 -22.71 42.22 -18.19
N LEU A 25 -22.02 42.04 -17.08
CA LEU A 25 -21.05 43.03 -16.58
C LEU A 25 -19.85 43.18 -17.53
N ALA A 26 -19.42 42.11 -18.17
CA ALA A 26 -18.28 42.12 -19.08
C ALA A 26 -18.57 42.92 -20.35
N ASP A 27 -19.78 42.83 -20.89
CA ASP A 27 -20.21 43.60 -22.07
C ASP A 27 -20.14 45.12 -21.80
N GLU A 28 -20.42 45.55 -20.57
CA GLU A 28 -20.34 46.97 -20.15
C GLU A 28 -18.92 47.40 -19.74
N TYR A 29 -18.15 46.50 -19.13
CA TYR A 29 -16.82 46.82 -18.61
C TYR A 29 -15.73 46.81 -19.70
N LEU A 30 -15.84 45.92 -20.69
CA LEU A 30 -14.86 45.77 -21.76
C LEU A 30 -14.61 47.08 -22.54
N PRO A 31 -15.64 47.86 -22.96
CA PRO A 31 -15.44 49.15 -23.59
C PRO A 31 -14.66 50.15 -22.72
N LEU A 32 -14.84 50.12 -21.40
CA LEU A 32 -14.10 50.99 -20.47
C LEU A 32 -12.62 50.63 -20.49
N VAL A 33 -12.27 49.34 -20.38
CA VAL A 33 -10.88 48.88 -20.45
C VAL A 33 -10.19 49.30 -21.75
N LEU A 34 -10.92 49.20 -22.89
CA LEU A 34 -10.38 49.49 -24.22
C LEU A 34 -10.32 50.99 -24.56
N ARG A 35 -11.22 51.82 -24.00
CA ARG A 35 -11.39 53.23 -24.39
C ARG A 35 -10.97 54.22 -23.31
N GLU A 36 -11.27 53.91 -22.05
CA GLU A 36 -11.01 54.75 -20.89
C GLU A 36 -9.85 54.14 -20.09
N ARG A 37 -8.64 54.66 -20.28
CA ARG A 37 -7.42 54.15 -19.63
C ARG A 37 -7.60 54.01 -18.11
N LEU A 38 -8.00 52.82 -17.63
CA LEU A 38 -8.13 52.49 -16.21
C LEU A 38 -6.81 52.87 -15.52
N ARG A 39 -6.89 53.61 -14.41
CA ARG A 39 -5.72 54.26 -13.80
C ARG A 39 -5.22 53.56 -12.55
N ASP A 40 -6.00 52.64 -12.00
CA ASP A 40 -5.65 51.88 -10.79
C ASP A 40 -5.60 50.39 -11.12
N ALA A 41 -4.59 49.69 -10.60
CA ALA A 41 -4.42 48.26 -10.83
C ALA A 41 -5.60 47.45 -10.29
N LYS A 42 -6.22 47.89 -9.18
CA LYS A 42 -7.37 47.21 -8.57
C LYS A 42 -8.57 47.14 -9.53
N ASP A 43 -8.73 48.15 -10.38
CA ASP A 43 -9.83 48.22 -11.35
C ASP A 43 -9.65 47.18 -12.46
N CYS A 44 -8.44 46.66 -12.65
CA CYS A 44 -8.19 45.53 -13.54
C CYS A 44 -8.23 44.19 -12.80
N ILE A 45 -7.63 44.13 -11.60
CA ILE A 45 -7.42 42.88 -10.85
C ILE A 45 -8.73 42.36 -10.23
N ILE A 46 -9.59 43.22 -9.69
CA ILE A 46 -10.84 42.78 -9.07
C ILE A 46 -11.79 42.17 -10.10
N PRO A 47 -12.04 42.79 -11.28
CA PRO A 47 -12.84 42.15 -12.34
C PRO A 47 -12.22 40.85 -12.85
N LEU A 48 -10.89 40.78 -12.99
CA LEU A 48 -10.21 39.54 -13.38
C LEU A 48 -10.41 38.43 -12.34
N TRP A 49 -10.33 38.76 -11.05
CA TRP A 49 -10.63 37.84 -9.96
C TRP A 49 -12.10 37.41 -9.96
N ALA A 50 -13.04 38.32 -10.23
CA ALA A 50 -14.45 37.97 -10.36
C ALA A 50 -14.66 36.96 -11.50
N CYS A 51 -14.08 37.23 -12.69
CA CYS A 51 -14.09 36.31 -13.84
C CYS A 51 -13.60 34.92 -13.45
N ALA A 52 -12.46 34.85 -12.75
CA ALA A 52 -11.89 33.60 -12.30
C ALA A 52 -12.80 32.80 -11.34
N ASN A 53 -13.46 33.47 -10.39
CA ASN A 53 -14.35 32.77 -9.44
C ASN A 53 -15.67 32.30 -10.06
N ALA A 54 -16.15 32.95 -11.12
CA ALA A 54 -17.32 32.46 -11.86
C ALA A 54 -16.96 31.44 -12.96
N GLY A 55 -15.65 31.24 -13.22
CA GLY A 55 -15.18 30.49 -14.38
C GLY A 55 -15.64 31.10 -15.70
N TYR A 56 -15.74 32.43 -15.77
CA TYR A 56 -16.09 33.18 -16.97
C TYR A 56 -14.81 33.68 -17.65
N TRP A 57 -14.53 33.18 -18.85
CA TRP A 57 -13.32 33.51 -19.61
C TRP A 57 -13.61 33.96 -21.05
N ASP A 58 -14.88 34.00 -21.43
CA ASP A 58 -15.34 34.36 -22.76
C ASP A 58 -15.37 35.89 -22.96
N GLY A 59 -15.53 36.33 -24.21
CA GLY A 59 -15.78 37.74 -24.53
C GLY A 59 -14.55 38.66 -24.46
N GLY A 60 -13.34 38.13 -24.27
CA GLY A 60 -12.08 38.89 -24.38
C GLY A 60 -11.76 39.86 -23.22
N LEU A 61 -12.65 39.97 -22.23
CA LEU A 61 -12.45 40.86 -21.07
C LEU A 61 -11.17 40.51 -20.29
N ALA A 62 -10.95 39.23 -19.97
CA ALA A 62 -9.77 38.81 -19.21
C ALA A 62 -8.46 39.17 -19.92
N ALA A 63 -8.40 38.99 -21.24
CA ALA A 63 -7.24 39.37 -22.05
C ALA A 63 -7.04 40.89 -22.06
N ALA A 64 -8.10 41.67 -22.26
CA ALA A 64 -8.02 43.14 -22.25
C ALA A 64 -7.58 43.71 -20.89
N LEU A 65 -8.05 43.10 -19.78
CA LEU A 65 -7.62 43.48 -18.42
C LEU A 65 -6.13 43.19 -18.20
N LEU A 66 -5.65 42.04 -18.68
CA LEU A 66 -4.23 41.68 -18.60
C LEU A 66 -3.37 42.60 -19.48
N GLU A 67 -3.81 42.89 -20.71
CA GLU A 67 -3.17 43.87 -21.60
C GLU A 67 -3.03 45.22 -20.92
N ARG A 68 -4.10 45.69 -20.26
CA ARG A 68 -4.06 46.96 -19.53
C ARG A 68 -3.09 46.93 -18.36
N LEU A 69 -3.00 45.80 -17.65
CA LEU A 69 -2.09 45.64 -16.51
C LEU A 69 -0.61 45.63 -16.92
N VAL A 70 -0.29 45.11 -18.11
CA VAL A 70 1.10 45.02 -18.63
C VAL A 70 1.50 46.16 -19.55
N ASP A 71 0.56 47.02 -19.93
CA ASP A 71 0.81 48.22 -20.74
C ASP A 71 1.88 49.13 -20.10
N GLY A 72 2.66 49.81 -20.95
CA GLY A 72 3.77 50.67 -20.51
C GLY A 72 4.90 49.93 -19.75
N GLY A 73 5.05 48.61 -19.92
CA GLY A 73 5.98 47.81 -19.09
C GLY A 73 5.40 47.45 -17.72
N GLY A 74 4.07 47.50 -17.60
CA GLY A 74 3.31 47.14 -16.43
C GLY A 74 3.32 48.19 -15.33
N GLU A 75 3.34 49.48 -15.68
CA GLU A 75 3.32 50.60 -14.72
C GLU A 75 2.18 50.47 -13.70
N LEU A 76 1.00 50.07 -14.16
CA LEU A 76 -0.15 49.82 -13.28
C LEU A 76 0.11 48.64 -12.35
N LEU A 77 0.54 47.50 -12.90
CA LEU A 77 0.79 46.31 -12.10
C LEU A 77 1.93 46.51 -11.09
N GLN A 78 2.94 47.34 -11.41
CA GLN A 78 4.01 47.71 -10.46
C GLN A 78 3.50 48.53 -9.27
N GLN A 79 2.39 49.26 -9.42
CA GLN A 79 1.73 50.02 -8.36
C GLN A 79 0.72 49.18 -7.56
N ALA A 80 0.48 47.94 -7.95
CA ALA A 80 -0.46 47.06 -7.25
C ALA A 80 0.00 46.76 -5.82
N THR A 81 -0.99 46.57 -4.92
CA THR A 81 -0.73 46.13 -3.55
C THR A 81 -0.31 44.66 -3.52
N GLY A 82 0.26 44.20 -2.41
CA GLY A 82 0.57 42.78 -2.24
C GLY A 82 -0.67 41.88 -2.32
N GLN A 83 -1.84 42.37 -1.88
CA GLN A 83 -3.12 41.71 -2.12
C GLN A 83 -3.47 41.67 -3.61
N GLY A 84 -3.26 42.75 -4.35
CA GLY A 84 -3.48 42.80 -5.80
C GLY A 84 -2.65 41.75 -6.53
N HIS A 85 -1.36 41.64 -6.22
CA HIS A 85 -0.51 40.58 -6.77
C HIS A 85 -1.03 39.18 -6.40
N GLY A 86 -1.43 38.96 -5.15
CA GLY A 86 -2.01 37.68 -4.73
C GLY A 86 -3.30 37.30 -5.47
N LEU A 87 -4.17 38.27 -5.74
CA LEU A 87 -5.39 38.06 -6.53
C LEU A 87 -5.09 37.81 -8.00
N LEU A 88 -4.13 38.52 -8.60
CA LEU A 88 -3.69 38.28 -9.98
C LEU A 88 -3.22 36.84 -10.17
N TRP A 89 -2.27 36.40 -9.34
CA TRP A 89 -1.73 35.03 -9.39
C TRP A 89 -2.82 33.99 -9.18
N TRP A 90 -3.69 34.18 -8.18
CA TRP A 90 -4.82 33.29 -7.94
C TRP A 90 -5.73 33.19 -9.16
N SER A 91 -6.08 34.32 -9.76
CA SER A 91 -6.99 34.39 -10.91
C SER A 91 -6.42 33.64 -12.11
N LEU A 92 -5.14 33.89 -12.42
CA LEU A 92 -4.46 33.19 -13.50
C LEU A 92 -4.34 31.69 -13.22
N SER A 93 -4.19 31.26 -11.96
CA SER A 93 -4.16 29.83 -11.62
C SER A 93 -5.47 29.07 -11.90
N LEU A 94 -6.57 29.79 -12.12
CA LEU A 94 -7.88 29.24 -12.50
C LEU A 94 -8.19 29.45 -13.99
N ALA A 95 -7.30 30.13 -14.73
CA ALA A 95 -7.51 30.45 -16.13
C ALA A 95 -7.37 29.22 -17.03
N PRO A 96 -8.10 29.18 -18.17
CA PRO A 96 -7.98 28.11 -19.14
C PRO A 96 -6.63 28.19 -19.86
N ALA A 97 -6.17 27.06 -20.41
CA ALA A 97 -4.86 26.94 -21.04
C ALA A 97 -4.68 27.92 -22.21
N GLU A 98 -5.76 28.23 -22.93
CA GLU A 98 -5.79 29.18 -24.04
C GLU A 98 -5.41 30.58 -23.59
N LEU A 99 -5.93 31.06 -22.46
CA LEU A 99 -5.60 32.38 -21.92
C LEU A 99 -4.15 32.41 -21.39
N LEU A 100 -3.70 31.33 -20.76
CA LEU A 100 -2.34 31.20 -20.25
C LEU A 100 -1.27 31.13 -21.36
N ALA A 101 -1.66 30.69 -22.56
CA ALA A 101 -0.78 30.66 -23.72
C ALA A 101 -0.58 32.05 -24.38
N VAL A 102 -1.40 33.05 -24.03
CA VAL A 102 -1.28 34.41 -24.57
C VAL A 102 -0.07 35.11 -23.93
N PRO A 103 0.79 35.81 -24.70
CA PRO A 103 1.96 36.50 -24.17
C PRO A 103 1.68 37.45 -23.01
N VAL A 104 0.50 38.08 -22.98
CA VAL A 104 0.09 39.06 -21.97
C VAL A 104 -0.06 38.44 -20.58
N ALA A 105 -0.49 37.18 -20.49
CA ALA A 105 -0.65 36.47 -19.21
C ALA A 105 0.72 36.11 -18.62
N VAL A 106 1.64 35.62 -19.47
CA VAL A 106 3.03 35.33 -19.10
C VAL A 106 3.74 36.61 -18.65
N GLU A 107 3.54 37.71 -19.39
CA GLU A 107 4.11 39.00 -19.07
C GLU A 107 3.58 39.57 -17.75
N ALA A 108 2.29 39.42 -17.46
CA ALA A 108 1.70 39.85 -16.19
C ALA A 108 2.33 39.12 -14.99
N LEU A 109 2.54 37.80 -15.10
CA LEU A 109 3.24 37.02 -14.07
C LEU A 109 4.69 37.49 -13.91
N ARG A 110 5.40 37.74 -15.02
CA ARG A 110 6.80 38.21 -15.03
C ARG A 110 6.94 39.57 -14.35
N VAL A 111 6.11 40.56 -14.72
CA VAL A 111 6.12 41.90 -14.11
C VAL A 111 5.77 41.81 -12.63
N SER A 112 4.75 41.03 -12.28
CA SER A 112 4.36 40.81 -10.89
C SER A 112 5.52 40.22 -10.08
N GLU A 113 6.21 39.21 -10.60
CA GLU A 113 7.35 38.60 -9.91
C GLU A 113 8.50 39.59 -9.71
N GLN A 114 8.85 40.36 -10.73
CA GLN A 114 9.88 41.40 -10.62
C GLN A 114 9.55 42.42 -9.53
N ARG A 115 8.28 42.82 -9.44
CA ARG A 115 7.82 43.75 -8.41
C ARG A 115 7.90 43.14 -7.01
N LEU A 116 7.50 41.87 -6.86
CA LEU A 116 7.56 41.14 -5.58
C LEU A 116 9.01 40.91 -5.11
N LEU A 117 9.95 40.81 -6.03
CA LEU A 117 11.39 40.67 -5.76
C LEU A 117 12.14 41.99 -5.57
N ALA A 118 11.51 43.14 -5.85
CA ALA A 118 12.14 44.44 -5.71
C ALA A 118 12.54 44.75 -4.24
N PRO A 119 13.60 45.52 -3.98
CA PRO A 119 14.01 45.88 -2.61
C PRO A 119 12.97 46.71 -1.86
N ALA A 120 12.21 47.56 -2.57
CA ALA A 120 11.12 48.33 -1.99
C ALA A 120 9.96 47.41 -1.58
N LEU A 121 9.58 47.46 -0.31
CA LEU A 121 8.64 46.52 0.29
C LEU A 121 7.22 46.70 -0.29
N VAL A 122 6.80 45.78 -1.16
CA VAL A 122 5.37 45.53 -1.34
C VAL A 122 4.91 44.74 -0.12
N GLU A 123 4.04 45.32 0.69
CA GLU A 123 3.46 44.61 1.83
C GLU A 123 2.51 43.52 1.33
N VAL A 124 2.99 42.28 1.37
CA VAL A 124 2.19 41.09 1.07
C VAL A 124 1.71 40.49 2.39
N THR A 125 0.40 40.24 2.48
CA THR A 125 -0.25 39.58 3.61
C THR A 125 0.02 38.07 3.60
N PRO A 126 -0.21 37.34 4.72
CA PRO A 126 -0.04 35.89 4.73
C PRO A 126 -0.91 35.17 3.68
N GLN A 127 -2.15 35.65 3.50
CA GLN A 127 -3.04 35.14 2.47
C GLN A 127 -2.53 35.46 1.06
N GLY A 128 -1.98 36.66 0.84
CA GLY A 128 -1.36 37.04 -0.44
C GLY A 128 -0.19 36.12 -0.79
N CYS A 129 0.73 35.88 0.15
CA CYS A 129 1.84 34.94 -0.04
C CYS A 129 1.33 33.53 -0.35
N SER A 130 0.36 33.03 0.41
CA SER A 130 -0.21 31.69 0.21
C SER A 130 -0.87 31.56 -1.17
N ASN A 131 -1.61 32.57 -1.62
CA ASN A 131 -2.23 32.58 -2.94
C ASN A 131 -1.18 32.53 -4.05
N ILE A 132 -0.10 33.32 -3.94
CA ILE A 132 0.97 33.34 -4.94
C ILE A 132 1.68 32.00 -4.99
N LEU A 133 2.06 31.43 -3.85
CA LEU A 133 2.75 30.14 -3.79
C LEU A 133 1.88 28.99 -4.33
N LEU A 134 0.59 28.97 -3.98
CA LEU A 134 -0.33 27.95 -4.48
C LEU A 134 -0.63 28.12 -5.98
N ALA A 135 -0.75 29.37 -6.45
CA ALA A 135 -0.88 29.66 -7.87
C ALA A 135 0.37 29.24 -8.65
N ALA A 136 1.56 29.54 -8.14
CA ALA A 136 2.84 29.14 -8.71
C ALA A 136 2.95 27.61 -8.85
N ALA A 137 2.49 26.86 -7.85
CA ALA A 137 2.42 25.41 -7.91
C ALA A 137 1.50 24.92 -9.05
N ARG A 138 0.28 25.46 -9.13
CA ARG A 138 -0.72 25.09 -10.17
C ARG A 138 -0.28 25.46 -11.59
N LEU A 139 0.27 26.66 -11.75
CA LEU A 139 0.74 27.20 -13.03
C LEU A 139 2.10 26.65 -13.46
N GLN A 140 2.79 25.95 -12.56
CA GLN A 140 4.17 25.51 -12.73
C GLN A 140 5.14 26.65 -13.11
N CYS A 141 4.99 27.82 -12.49
CA CYS A 141 5.74 29.04 -12.82
C CYS A 141 6.30 29.78 -11.60
N GLY A 142 7.17 30.77 -11.81
CA GLY A 142 7.85 31.54 -10.77
C GLY A 142 9.25 30.98 -10.43
N SER A 143 10.12 31.83 -9.92
CA SER A 143 11.50 31.50 -9.54
C SER A 143 11.64 31.03 -8.09
N GLU A 144 12.70 30.26 -7.82
CA GLU A 144 13.09 29.87 -6.46
C GLU A 144 13.34 31.09 -5.54
N ALA A 145 13.84 32.21 -6.10
CA ALA A 145 14.05 33.42 -5.33
C ALA A 145 12.72 34.01 -4.82
N LEU A 146 11.67 33.98 -5.64
CA LEU A 146 10.33 34.40 -5.25
C LEU A 146 9.81 33.51 -4.12
N TYR A 147 9.95 32.20 -4.27
CA TYR A 147 9.46 31.24 -3.29
C TYR A 147 10.16 31.39 -1.93
N TRP A 148 11.50 31.56 -1.89
CA TRP A 148 12.22 31.86 -0.65
C TRP A 148 11.77 33.15 0.00
N ARG A 149 11.59 34.21 -0.79
CA ARG A 149 11.16 35.51 -0.26
C ARG A 149 9.78 35.43 0.37
N LEU A 150 8.83 34.76 -0.31
CA LEU A 150 7.47 34.60 0.20
C LEU A 150 7.43 33.69 1.43
N THR A 151 8.25 32.64 1.48
CA THR A 151 8.35 31.74 2.63
C THR A 151 8.92 32.46 3.86
N ALA A 152 10.00 33.25 3.68
CA ALA A 152 10.54 34.09 4.74
C ALA A 152 9.51 35.12 5.24
N ARG A 153 8.77 35.76 4.32
CA ARG A 153 7.71 36.71 4.68
C ARG A 153 6.58 36.05 5.44
N LEU A 154 6.19 34.83 5.08
CA LEU A 154 5.20 34.06 5.82
C LEU A 154 5.66 33.79 7.26
N ALA A 155 6.93 33.41 7.44
CA ALA A 155 7.52 33.19 8.75
C ALA A 155 7.56 34.46 9.60
N ASP A 156 7.91 35.60 9.02
CA ASP A 156 7.94 36.90 9.70
C ASP A 156 6.54 37.35 10.16
N LEU A 157 5.51 37.01 9.39
CA LEU A 157 4.11 37.39 9.69
C LEU A 157 3.35 36.35 10.52
N ALA A 158 3.99 35.25 10.91
CA ALA A 158 3.30 34.11 11.50
C ALA A 158 2.54 34.48 12.79
N ALA A 159 3.14 35.31 13.65
CA ALA A 159 2.56 35.71 14.93
C ALA A 159 1.27 36.55 14.77
N ASP A 160 1.20 37.38 13.73
CA ASP A 160 0.05 38.25 13.46
C ASP A 160 -1.01 37.58 12.59
N ALA A 161 -0.69 36.44 11.99
CA ALA A 161 -1.60 35.71 11.12
C ALA A 161 -2.75 35.04 11.89
N GLU A 162 -3.91 34.99 11.25
CA GLU A 162 -5.01 34.13 11.71
C GLU A 162 -4.68 32.65 11.50
N CYS A 163 -5.28 31.77 12.30
CA CYS A 163 -5.05 30.33 12.20
C CYS A 163 -5.35 29.77 10.81
N GLN A 164 -6.39 30.29 10.13
CA GLN A 164 -6.67 29.84 8.76
C GLN A 164 -5.60 30.27 7.77
N SER A 165 -5.01 31.46 7.95
CA SER A 165 -3.91 31.92 7.12
C SER A 165 -2.68 31.04 7.30
N LEU A 166 -2.32 30.69 8.55
CA LEU A 166 -1.22 29.76 8.84
C LEU A 166 -1.43 28.39 8.18
N ALA A 167 -2.65 27.86 8.24
CA ALA A 167 -2.98 26.58 7.59
C ALA A 167 -2.86 26.66 6.07
N ASN A 168 -3.34 27.75 5.46
CA ASN A 168 -3.21 28.00 4.02
C ASN A 168 -1.74 28.15 3.60
N SER A 169 -0.90 28.79 4.42
CA SER A 169 0.53 28.94 4.20
C SER A 169 1.23 27.58 4.09
N LEU A 170 1.06 26.71 5.09
CA LEU A 170 1.67 25.39 5.09
C LEU A 170 1.13 24.51 3.95
N TYR A 171 -0.16 24.63 3.63
CA TYR A 171 -0.75 23.93 2.48
C TYR A 171 -0.15 24.41 1.15
N ALA A 172 0.02 25.71 0.97
CA ALA A 172 0.61 26.29 -0.24
C ALA A 172 2.08 25.87 -0.40
N LEU A 173 2.87 25.89 0.68
CA LEU A 173 4.26 25.42 0.68
C LEU A 173 4.36 23.94 0.33
N CYS A 174 3.48 23.11 0.89
CA CYS A 174 3.38 21.70 0.53
C CYS A 174 3.07 21.51 -0.97
N LYS A 175 2.08 22.22 -1.50
CA LYS A 175 1.72 22.12 -2.92
C LYS A 175 2.85 22.59 -3.82
N LEU A 176 3.57 23.61 -3.43
CA LEU A 176 4.75 24.06 -4.16
C LEU A 176 5.87 23.02 -4.13
N ALA A 177 6.11 22.38 -2.98
CA ALA A 177 7.08 21.29 -2.89
C ALA A 177 6.68 20.08 -3.75
N GLU A 178 5.40 19.70 -3.75
CA GLU A 178 4.87 18.58 -4.55
C GLU A 178 5.02 18.81 -6.05
N GLU A 179 4.67 20.01 -6.55
CA GLU A 179 4.62 20.29 -7.98
C GLU A 179 5.94 20.85 -8.55
N ARG A 180 6.78 21.49 -7.71
CA ARG A 180 8.02 22.17 -8.13
C ARG A 180 9.29 21.62 -7.51
N GLY A 181 9.19 20.73 -6.52
CA GLY A 181 10.35 20.24 -5.77
C GLY A 181 10.98 21.30 -4.84
N HIS A 182 10.27 22.40 -4.58
CA HIS A 182 10.72 23.47 -3.71
C HIS A 182 10.90 23.00 -2.25
N GLN A 183 11.98 23.41 -1.60
CA GLN A 183 12.35 22.96 -0.24
C GLN A 183 12.54 24.14 0.74
N PRO A 184 11.47 24.66 1.39
CA PRO A 184 11.51 25.73 2.39
C PRO A 184 12.79 25.74 3.22
N ARG A 185 13.42 26.91 3.38
CA ARG A 185 14.52 27.05 4.34
C ARG A 185 14.03 26.56 5.69
N GLU A 186 14.81 25.67 6.31
CA GLU A 186 14.40 24.99 7.55
C GLU A 186 14.07 26.00 8.65
N GLU A 187 14.80 27.11 8.76
CA GLU A 187 14.54 28.17 9.74
C GLU A 187 13.17 28.85 9.56
N ASP A 188 12.79 29.15 8.32
CA ASP A 188 11.51 29.78 8.00
C ASP A 188 10.36 28.81 8.29
N LEU A 189 10.54 27.54 7.91
CA LEU A 189 9.57 26.50 8.16
C LEU A 189 9.40 26.23 9.67
N GLN A 190 10.49 26.15 10.43
CA GLN A 190 10.45 25.97 11.88
C GLN A 190 9.74 27.11 12.60
N ARG A 191 9.90 28.36 12.14
CA ARG A 191 9.15 29.51 12.69
C ARG A 191 7.64 29.38 12.45
N LEU A 192 7.24 29.00 11.24
CA LEU A 192 5.84 28.75 10.90
C LEU A 192 5.25 27.58 11.71
N GLU A 193 5.97 26.45 11.75
CA GLU A 193 5.59 25.26 12.49
C GLU A 193 5.47 25.57 13.99
N GLY A 194 6.42 26.32 14.55
CA GLY A 194 6.44 26.72 15.97
C GLY A 194 5.25 27.60 16.35
N GLU A 195 4.83 28.52 15.47
CA GLU A 195 3.61 29.31 15.67
C GLU A 195 2.37 28.39 15.74
N VAL A 196 2.25 27.45 14.80
CA VAL A 196 1.13 26.51 14.77
C VAL A 196 1.11 25.65 16.03
N VAL A 197 2.26 25.12 16.46
CA VAL A 197 2.38 24.35 17.70
C VAL A 197 1.89 25.14 18.90
N ARG A 198 2.30 26.41 19.04
CA ARG A 198 1.87 27.28 20.14
C ARG A 198 0.36 27.50 20.14
N ARG A 199 -0.23 27.74 18.97
CA ARG A 199 -1.68 27.93 18.81
C ARG A 199 -2.47 26.65 19.12
N LEU A 200 -1.94 25.48 18.74
CA LEU A 200 -2.54 24.18 19.06
C LEU A 200 -2.50 23.90 20.57
N ALA A 201 -1.42 24.26 21.25
CA ALA A 201 -1.31 24.15 22.71
C ALA A 201 -2.34 25.05 23.42
N ALA A 202 -2.40 26.33 23.05
CA ALA A 202 -3.38 27.28 23.59
C ALA A 202 -4.83 26.84 23.32
N ALA A 203 -5.11 26.28 22.14
CA ALA A 203 -6.42 25.73 21.82
C ALA A 203 -6.80 24.53 22.69
N ARG A 204 -5.84 23.65 23.01
CA ARG A 204 -6.06 22.51 23.90
C ARG A 204 -6.35 22.97 25.33
N GLU A 205 -5.62 23.97 25.82
CA GLU A 205 -5.82 24.56 27.14
C GLU A 205 -7.20 25.22 27.26
N ALA A 206 -7.58 26.04 26.28
CA ALA A 206 -8.90 26.67 26.22
C ALA A 206 -10.03 25.63 26.20
N GLU A 207 -9.90 24.58 25.38
CA GLU A 207 -10.87 23.47 25.30
C GLU A 207 -11.02 22.75 26.65
N THR A 208 -9.90 22.52 27.35
CA THR A 208 -9.89 21.87 28.68
C THR A 208 -10.54 22.75 29.74
N ALA A 209 -10.41 24.07 29.61
CA ALA A 209 -11.06 25.07 30.47
C ALA A 209 -12.54 25.34 30.08
N GLY A 210 -13.09 24.66 29.07
CA GLY A 210 -14.45 24.89 28.57
C GLY A 210 -14.64 26.23 27.86
N GLN A 211 -13.55 26.86 27.40
CA GLN A 211 -13.56 28.15 26.73
C GLN A 211 -13.69 27.98 25.21
N VAL A 212 -14.52 28.82 24.58
CA VAL A 212 -14.66 28.89 23.13
C VAL A 212 -13.72 29.97 22.59
N LEU A 213 -12.72 29.56 21.81
CA LEU A 213 -11.82 30.50 21.15
C LEU A 213 -12.53 31.28 20.03
N PRO A 214 -12.17 32.57 19.81
CA PRO A 214 -12.59 33.31 18.63
C PRO A 214 -12.26 32.57 17.32
N ALA A 215 -13.10 32.73 16.30
CA ALA A 215 -12.94 32.03 15.01
C ALA A 215 -11.54 32.25 14.37
N ARG A 216 -11.01 33.48 14.44
CA ARG A 216 -9.67 33.84 13.92
C ARG A 216 -8.50 33.12 14.60
N THR A 217 -8.70 32.62 15.82
CA THR A 217 -7.70 31.91 16.64
C THR A 217 -7.93 30.40 16.68
N ALA A 218 -8.94 29.88 16.00
CA ALA A 218 -9.26 28.46 15.99
C ALA A 218 -8.99 27.85 14.61
N PHE A 219 -8.22 26.76 14.56
CA PHE A 219 -8.05 25.99 13.32
C PHE A 219 -9.34 25.26 12.94
N LYS A 220 -9.76 25.38 11.68
CA LYS A 220 -10.83 24.56 11.09
C LYS A 220 -10.35 23.12 10.89
N PRO A 221 -11.25 22.10 10.91
CA PRO A 221 -10.89 20.71 10.65
C PRO A 221 -10.15 20.52 9.31
N GLN A 222 -10.60 21.21 8.26
CA GLN A 222 -9.93 21.25 6.95
C GLN A 222 -8.48 21.74 7.07
N GLY A 223 -8.25 22.84 7.80
CA GLY A 223 -6.90 23.39 7.99
C GLY A 223 -5.97 22.42 8.71
N LEU A 224 -6.46 21.73 9.74
CA LEU A 224 -5.70 20.70 10.46
C LEU A 224 -5.32 19.52 9.54
N SER A 225 -6.29 19.02 8.78
CA SER A 225 -6.08 17.91 7.84
C SER A 225 -5.08 18.29 6.73
N ASN A 226 -5.21 19.49 6.16
CA ASN A 226 -4.31 20.00 5.13
C ASN A 226 -2.88 20.22 5.64
N MET A 227 -2.71 20.75 6.86
CA MET A 227 -1.38 20.89 7.46
C MET A 227 -0.73 19.53 7.73
N LEU A 228 -1.48 18.56 8.25
CA LEU A 228 -0.96 17.22 8.52
C LEU A 228 -0.55 16.50 7.23
N TRP A 229 -1.39 16.59 6.20
CA TRP A 229 -1.05 16.12 4.85
C TRP A 229 0.14 16.89 4.26
N GLY A 230 0.26 18.18 4.56
CA GLY A 230 1.41 19.01 4.21
C GLY A 230 2.72 18.49 4.81
N CYS A 231 2.72 18.16 6.10
CA CYS A 231 3.88 17.53 6.75
C CYS A 231 4.29 16.24 6.03
N ALA A 232 3.33 15.41 5.62
CA ALA A 232 3.62 14.15 4.92
C ALA A 232 4.31 14.38 3.56
N LYS A 233 3.89 15.40 2.82
CA LYS A 233 4.48 15.74 1.50
C LYS A 233 5.82 16.43 1.59
N LEU A 234 6.04 17.23 2.64
CA LEU A 234 7.32 17.86 2.95
C LEU A 234 8.31 16.91 3.66
N ALA A 235 7.98 15.61 3.78
CA ALA A 235 8.79 14.61 4.48
C ALA A 235 9.16 14.98 5.93
N ARG A 236 8.25 15.67 6.63
CA ARG A 236 8.45 16.23 7.99
C ARG A 236 8.11 15.23 9.10
N ALA A 237 8.52 13.96 8.97
CA ALA A 237 8.21 12.92 9.96
C ALA A 237 8.72 13.27 11.38
N ASP A 238 9.90 13.90 11.47
CA ASP A 238 10.54 14.27 12.74
C ASP A 238 10.11 15.64 13.28
N SER A 239 9.19 16.35 12.61
CA SER A 239 8.75 17.67 13.07
C SER A 239 7.95 17.59 14.37
N ALA A 240 8.27 18.50 15.31
CA ALA A 240 7.52 18.68 16.55
C ALA A 240 6.04 19.06 16.33
N LEU A 241 5.67 19.45 15.10
CA LEU A 241 4.30 19.79 14.72
C LEU A 241 3.40 18.56 14.51
N VAL A 242 3.95 17.41 14.10
CA VAL A 242 3.17 16.24 13.66
C VAL A 242 2.24 15.72 14.76
N ARG A 243 2.78 15.52 15.97
CA ARG A 243 2.00 15.02 17.11
C ARG A 243 0.88 15.99 17.53
N PRO A 244 1.14 17.28 17.80
CA PRO A 244 0.08 18.24 18.08
C PRO A 244 -1.02 18.31 17.01
N LEU A 245 -0.66 18.21 15.73
CA LEU A 245 -1.64 18.18 14.63
C LEU A 245 -2.49 16.92 14.65
N ALA A 246 -1.87 15.73 14.80
CA ALA A 246 -2.58 14.47 14.89
C ALA A 246 -3.56 14.46 16.07
N GLU A 247 -3.14 14.94 17.24
CA GLU A 247 -4.00 15.07 18.41
C GLU A 247 -5.17 16.05 18.14
N ALA A 248 -4.89 17.21 17.54
CA ALA A 248 -5.90 18.23 17.26
C ALA A 248 -6.94 17.76 16.23
N VAL A 249 -6.51 17.09 15.16
CA VAL A 249 -7.45 16.53 14.17
C VAL A 249 -8.26 15.38 14.75
N GLY A 250 -7.66 14.57 15.64
CA GLY A 250 -8.36 13.54 16.41
C GLY A 250 -9.52 14.11 17.23
N ARG A 251 -9.28 15.18 18.02
CA ARG A 251 -10.33 15.85 18.80
C ARG A 251 -11.45 16.43 17.93
N LYS A 252 -11.12 16.90 16.73
CA LYS A 252 -12.09 17.46 15.77
C LYS A 252 -12.63 16.44 14.76
N ALA A 253 -12.34 15.15 14.90
CA ALA A 253 -12.67 14.14 13.90
C ALA A 253 -14.16 14.09 13.55
N GLY A 254 -15.04 14.33 14.51
CA GLY A 254 -16.50 14.37 14.29
C GLY A 254 -17.00 15.51 13.39
N LEU A 255 -16.16 16.52 13.14
CA LEU A 255 -16.45 17.69 12.28
C LEU A 255 -15.78 17.58 10.91
N CYS A 256 -15.02 16.51 10.65
CA CYS A 256 -14.33 16.29 9.39
C CYS A 256 -15.29 15.72 8.34
N SER A 257 -15.09 16.15 7.09
CA SER A 257 -15.68 15.47 5.93
C SER A 257 -14.95 14.14 5.65
N ALA A 258 -15.52 13.30 4.78
CA ALA A 258 -14.89 12.06 4.33
C ALA A 258 -13.46 12.27 3.80
N GLN A 259 -13.25 13.31 2.99
CA GLN A 259 -11.94 13.67 2.46
C GLN A 259 -10.94 14.03 3.57
N HIS A 260 -11.35 14.84 4.55
CA HIS A 260 -10.47 15.25 5.65
C HIS A 260 -10.09 14.06 6.55
N LEU A 261 -11.02 13.16 6.83
CA LEU A 261 -10.74 11.92 7.58
C LEU A 261 -9.73 11.03 6.82
N SER A 262 -9.96 10.84 5.52
CA SER A 262 -9.07 10.07 4.65
C SER A 262 -7.67 10.67 4.60
N ASN A 263 -7.57 11.97 4.32
CA ASN A 263 -6.28 12.66 4.20
C ASN A 263 -5.50 12.62 5.52
N SER A 264 -6.17 12.78 6.65
CA SER A 264 -5.51 12.73 7.96
C SER A 264 -4.97 11.34 8.28
N LEU A 265 -5.76 10.27 8.08
CA LEU A 265 -5.27 8.91 8.28
C LEU A 265 -4.12 8.57 7.32
N TYR A 266 -4.26 8.92 6.04
CA TYR A 266 -3.20 8.74 5.04
C TYR A 266 -1.90 9.46 5.45
N ALA A 267 -2.01 10.74 5.82
CA ALA A 267 -0.86 11.53 6.23
C ALA A 267 -0.16 10.94 7.47
N MET A 268 -0.93 10.50 8.47
CA MET A 268 -0.40 9.82 9.65
C MET A 268 0.37 8.54 9.27
N ALA A 269 -0.14 7.76 8.31
CA ALA A 269 0.54 6.56 7.83
C ALA A 269 1.86 6.88 7.13
N VAL A 270 1.88 7.89 6.25
CA VAL A 270 3.10 8.33 5.56
C VAL A 270 4.13 8.90 6.52
N LEU A 271 3.69 9.63 7.55
CA LEU A 271 4.54 10.22 8.59
C LEU A 271 5.02 9.20 9.64
N GLY A 272 4.63 7.93 9.52
CA GLY A 272 5.02 6.91 10.50
C GLY A 272 4.47 7.19 11.91
N CYS A 273 3.29 7.80 12.01
CA CYS A 273 2.63 8.12 13.27
C CYS A 273 2.08 6.87 13.98
N SER A 274 2.95 5.90 14.25
CA SER A 274 2.66 4.64 14.92
C SER A 274 3.00 4.71 16.42
N GLY A 275 2.36 3.86 17.22
CA GLY A 275 2.63 3.75 18.66
C GLY A 275 1.64 4.49 19.57
N PRO A 276 1.86 4.43 20.90
CA PRO A 276 0.87 4.84 21.90
C PRO A 276 0.44 6.32 21.79
N SER A 277 1.38 7.20 21.44
CA SER A 277 1.14 8.66 21.33
C SER A 277 0.09 9.05 20.29
N TYR A 278 -0.15 8.19 19.29
CA TYR A 278 -1.08 8.47 18.19
C TYR A 278 -2.36 7.65 18.25
N THR A 279 -2.44 6.70 19.19
CA THR A 279 -3.53 5.70 19.24
C THR A 279 -4.91 6.37 19.39
N GLU A 280 -5.05 7.39 20.24
CA GLU A 280 -6.33 8.08 20.44
C GLU A 280 -6.76 8.88 19.20
N ALA A 281 -5.82 9.54 18.52
CA ALA A 281 -6.12 10.26 17.29
C ALA A 281 -6.58 9.31 16.18
N GLN A 282 -5.86 8.20 15.97
CA GLN A 282 -6.23 7.15 15.03
C GLN A 282 -7.62 6.57 15.35
N ARG A 283 -7.88 6.27 16.63
CA ARG A 283 -9.16 5.78 17.15
C ARG A 283 -10.30 6.75 16.82
N SER A 284 -10.11 8.02 17.16
CA SER A 284 -11.11 9.08 16.95
C SER A 284 -11.42 9.28 15.46
N LEU A 285 -10.41 9.29 14.60
CA LEU A 285 -10.56 9.38 13.15
C LEU A 285 -11.30 8.17 12.56
N ALA A 286 -10.89 6.95 12.91
CA ALA A 286 -11.55 5.73 12.44
C ALA A 286 -13.01 5.65 12.92
N GLY A 287 -13.26 5.99 14.20
CA GLY A 287 -14.61 6.04 14.76
C GLY A 287 -15.50 7.09 14.09
N ALA A 288 -14.96 8.26 13.78
CA ALA A 288 -15.68 9.30 13.03
C ALA A 288 -15.99 8.85 11.60
N ALA A 289 -15.04 8.19 10.93
CA ALA A 289 -15.25 7.62 9.60
C ALA A 289 -16.37 6.58 9.59
N VAL A 290 -16.41 5.67 10.58
CA VAL A 290 -17.49 4.69 10.72
C VAL A 290 -18.86 5.38 10.90
N ARG A 291 -18.94 6.40 11.77
CA ARG A 291 -20.19 7.15 11.98
C ARG A 291 -20.65 7.87 10.73
N LEU A 292 -19.73 8.54 10.02
CA LEU A 292 -20.04 9.27 8.80
C LEU A 292 -20.46 8.32 7.68
N LEU A 293 -19.76 7.20 7.50
CA LEU A 293 -20.07 6.20 6.47
C LEU A 293 -21.47 5.60 6.67
N LYS A 294 -21.89 5.38 7.93
CA LYS A 294 -23.25 4.92 8.26
C LYS A 294 -24.32 5.98 8.00
N ARG A 295 -24.02 7.26 8.25
CA ARG A 295 -24.99 8.37 8.15
C ARG A 295 -25.14 8.92 6.73
N ALA A 296 -24.03 9.04 6.01
CA ALA A 296 -23.95 9.68 4.70
C ALA A 296 -22.91 8.95 3.81
N PRO A 297 -23.18 7.69 3.39
CA PRO A 297 -22.23 6.90 2.62
C PRO A 297 -21.83 7.52 1.29
N SER A 298 -22.68 8.38 0.72
CA SER A 298 -22.41 9.13 -0.52
C SER A 298 -21.30 10.18 -0.38
N GLU A 299 -20.90 10.58 0.83
CA GLU A 299 -19.73 11.44 1.03
C GLU A 299 -18.40 10.71 0.75
N PHE A 300 -18.40 9.38 0.79
CA PHE A 300 -17.22 8.57 0.52
C PHE A 300 -17.16 8.11 -0.93
N ASN A 301 -16.22 8.65 -1.69
CA ASN A 301 -15.76 8.01 -2.92
C ASN A 301 -14.84 6.81 -2.60
N GLU A 302 -14.46 6.06 -3.64
CA GLU A 302 -13.66 4.84 -3.45
C GLU A 302 -12.22 5.10 -2.98
N GLN A 303 -11.64 6.24 -3.38
CA GLN A 303 -10.32 6.65 -2.95
C GLN A 303 -10.26 6.95 -1.45
N HIS A 304 -11.32 7.54 -0.88
CA HIS A 304 -11.39 7.81 0.55
C HIS A 304 -11.32 6.51 1.35
N LEU A 305 -12.12 5.51 0.97
CA LEU A 305 -12.15 4.22 1.66
C LEU A 305 -10.84 3.45 1.47
N SER A 306 -10.31 3.39 0.24
CA SER A 306 -9.07 2.67 -0.06
C SER A 306 -7.87 3.24 0.70
N ASN A 307 -7.74 4.57 0.76
CA ASN A 307 -6.66 5.25 1.49
C ASN A 307 -6.75 5.05 3.00
N MET A 308 -7.97 5.12 3.58
CA MET A 308 -8.14 4.89 5.01
C MET A 308 -7.76 3.45 5.41
N LEU A 309 -8.20 2.44 4.63
CA LEU A 309 -7.84 1.06 4.93
C LEU A 309 -6.34 0.82 4.74
N TRP A 310 -5.74 1.37 3.68
CA TRP A 310 -4.28 1.33 3.49
C TRP A 310 -3.55 1.97 4.66
N ALA A 311 -4.01 3.13 5.13
CA ALA A 311 -3.40 3.83 6.26
C ALA A 311 -3.44 3.00 7.54
N LEU A 312 -4.59 2.38 7.86
CA LEU A 312 -4.70 1.50 9.01
C LEU A 312 -3.78 0.26 8.90
N ALA A 313 -3.69 -0.31 7.69
CA ALA A 313 -2.81 -1.45 7.43
C ALA A 313 -1.32 -1.09 7.53
N THR A 314 -0.95 0.15 7.23
CA THR A 314 0.42 0.66 7.39
C THR A 314 0.73 1.00 8.85
N LEU A 315 -0.20 1.64 9.55
CA LEU A 315 -0.02 2.09 10.94
C LEU A 315 -0.04 0.95 11.96
N GLN A 316 -0.80 -0.12 11.68
CA GLN A 316 -1.03 -1.24 12.61
C GLN A 316 -1.35 -0.78 14.04
N PRO A 317 -2.48 -0.05 14.26
CA PRO A 317 -2.85 0.47 15.57
C PRO A 317 -2.91 -0.63 16.63
N SER A 318 -2.40 -0.35 17.84
CA SER A 318 -2.33 -1.32 18.94
C SER A 318 -3.71 -1.81 19.41
N ASP A 319 -4.76 -1.00 19.22
CA ASP A 319 -6.15 -1.35 19.46
C ASP A 319 -6.84 -1.64 18.12
N GLY A 320 -6.88 -2.92 17.73
CA GLY A 320 -7.42 -3.36 16.44
C GLY A 320 -8.95 -3.20 16.28
N SER A 321 -9.68 -2.89 17.37
CA SER A 321 -11.15 -2.87 17.35
C SER A 321 -11.73 -1.80 16.41
N HIS A 322 -11.16 -0.60 16.40
CA HIS A 322 -11.63 0.51 15.57
C HIS A 322 -11.24 0.33 14.11
N SER A 323 -10.05 -0.23 13.86
CA SER A 323 -9.61 -0.63 12.53
C SER A 323 -10.57 -1.67 11.95
N GLN A 324 -10.94 -2.68 12.74
CA GLN A 324 -11.90 -3.71 12.35
C GLN A 324 -13.28 -3.12 12.07
N ALA A 325 -13.79 -2.21 12.91
CA ALA A 325 -15.08 -1.57 12.69
C ALA A 325 -15.14 -0.76 11.38
N LEU A 326 -14.04 -0.08 11.01
CA LEU A 326 -13.95 0.64 9.73
C LEU A 326 -13.86 -0.33 8.55
N VAL A 327 -13.11 -1.42 8.67
CA VAL A 327 -13.06 -2.50 7.66
C VAL A 327 -14.46 -3.07 7.43
N ASP A 328 -15.18 -3.44 8.50
CA ASP A 328 -16.51 -4.02 8.39
C ASP A 328 -17.51 -3.05 7.74
N ALA A 329 -17.45 -1.77 8.10
CA ALA A 329 -18.29 -0.74 7.50
C ALA A 329 -17.97 -0.52 6.01
N ALA A 330 -16.69 -0.53 5.63
CA ALA A 330 -16.27 -0.41 4.22
C ALA A 330 -16.68 -1.65 3.40
N LEU A 331 -16.48 -2.86 3.94
CA LEU A 331 -16.92 -4.11 3.31
C LEU A 331 -18.44 -4.14 3.11
N ALA A 332 -19.21 -3.68 4.10
CA ALA A 332 -20.66 -3.56 3.98
C ALA A 332 -21.07 -2.57 2.89
N GLU A 333 -20.39 -1.42 2.79
CA GLU A 333 -20.67 -0.43 1.74
C GLU A 333 -20.35 -0.97 0.35
N TRP A 334 -19.18 -1.58 0.13
CA TRP A 334 -18.86 -2.22 -1.16
C TRP A 334 -19.80 -3.38 -1.48
N HIS A 335 -20.29 -4.10 -0.47
CA HIS A 335 -21.30 -5.12 -0.70
C HIS A 335 -22.62 -4.49 -1.20
N ARG A 336 -23.00 -3.33 -0.68
CA ARG A 336 -24.23 -2.61 -1.03
C ARG A 336 -24.16 -1.95 -2.42
N ARG A 337 -23.09 -1.22 -2.74
CA ARG A 337 -22.97 -0.44 -3.99
C ARG A 337 -22.07 -1.07 -5.07
N GLY A 338 -21.38 -2.16 -4.75
CA GLY A 338 -20.37 -2.77 -5.63
C GLY A 338 -19.03 -2.04 -5.59
N VAL A 339 -18.13 -2.42 -6.51
CA VAL A 339 -16.77 -1.85 -6.65
C VAL A 339 -16.51 -1.26 -8.04
N ALA A 340 -17.56 -0.99 -8.82
CA ALA A 340 -17.45 -0.54 -10.20
C ALA A 340 -16.80 0.85 -10.34
N GLY A 341 -16.86 1.68 -9.30
CA GLY A 341 -16.21 3.00 -9.26
C GLY A 341 -14.74 2.97 -8.82
N CYS A 342 -14.20 1.81 -8.41
CA CYS A 342 -12.85 1.72 -7.91
C CYS A 342 -11.83 1.77 -9.05
N THR A 343 -10.81 2.62 -8.91
CA THR A 343 -9.66 2.58 -9.81
C THR A 343 -8.80 1.33 -9.55
N PRO A 344 -7.89 0.97 -10.47
CA PRO A 344 -6.89 -0.07 -10.22
C PRO A 344 -6.09 0.14 -8.93
N GLN A 345 -5.73 1.39 -8.64
CA GLN A 345 -5.07 1.76 -7.39
C GLN A 345 -5.96 1.47 -6.18
N ASP A 346 -7.24 1.87 -6.22
CA ASP A 346 -8.18 1.63 -5.11
C ASP A 346 -8.34 0.14 -4.80
N LEU A 347 -8.49 -0.68 -5.84
CA LEU A 347 -8.63 -2.13 -5.69
C LEU A 347 -7.36 -2.75 -5.14
N SER A 348 -6.19 -2.40 -5.69
CA SER A 348 -4.92 -2.98 -5.23
C SER A 348 -4.56 -2.56 -3.80
N ASN A 349 -4.78 -1.29 -3.42
CA ASN A 349 -4.56 -0.79 -2.07
C ASN A 349 -5.52 -1.42 -1.07
N THR A 350 -6.80 -1.52 -1.41
CA THR A 350 -7.81 -2.17 -0.56
C THR A 350 -7.49 -3.65 -0.39
N ALA A 351 -7.14 -4.35 -1.47
CA ALA A 351 -6.75 -5.76 -1.43
C ALA A 351 -5.55 -5.96 -0.50
N TRP A 352 -4.52 -5.13 -0.64
CA TRP A 352 -3.33 -5.19 0.22
C TRP A 352 -3.67 -4.90 1.68
N ALA A 353 -4.48 -3.88 1.94
CA ALA A 353 -4.91 -3.52 3.28
C ALA A 353 -5.68 -4.67 3.96
N LEU A 354 -6.67 -5.24 3.28
CA LEU A 354 -7.45 -6.38 3.77
C LEU A 354 -6.60 -7.64 3.95
N ALA A 355 -5.52 -7.78 3.18
CA ALA A 355 -4.58 -8.88 3.32
C ALA A 355 -3.66 -8.72 4.56
N LYS A 356 -3.33 -7.48 4.93
CA LYS A 356 -2.38 -7.11 6.00
C LYS A 356 -3.02 -6.83 7.35
N LEU A 357 -4.26 -6.34 7.39
CA LEU A 357 -4.94 -6.02 8.64
C LEU A 357 -5.21 -7.28 9.46
N PRO A 358 -5.05 -7.22 10.80
CA PRO A 358 -5.51 -8.27 11.68
C PRO A 358 -7.00 -8.53 11.44
N ARG A 359 -7.39 -9.80 11.52
CA ARG A 359 -8.79 -10.21 11.39
C ARG A 359 -9.27 -10.68 12.74
N SER A 360 -10.54 -10.41 13.08
CA SER A 360 -11.16 -10.85 14.33
C SER A 360 -10.84 -12.31 14.64
N GLU A 361 -10.59 -12.59 15.92
CA GLU A 361 -10.30 -13.95 16.39
C GLU A 361 -11.47 -14.89 16.07
N GLY A 362 -11.18 -15.91 15.29
CA GLY A 362 -12.14 -16.94 14.88
C GLY A 362 -11.39 -18.12 14.26
N PRO A 363 -12.02 -19.30 14.15
CA PRO A 363 -11.34 -20.52 13.66
C PRO A 363 -10.91 -20.41 12.19
N HIS A 364 -11.44 -19.43 11.44
CA HIS A 364 -11.14 -19.20 10.04
C HIS A 364 -10.36 -17.88 9.86
N PRO A 365 -9.09 -17.91 9.44
CA PRO A 365 -8.28 -16.71 9.23
C PRO A 365 -8.71 -15.88 8.01
N HIS A 366 -9.79 -16.28 7.33
CA HIS A 366 -10.32 -15.71 6.09
C HIS A 366 -11.85 -15.77 6.09
N PRO A 367 -12.52 -14.87 6.82
CA PRO A 367 -13.97 -14.88 6.92
C PRO A 367 -14.64 -14.47 5.61
N GLU A 368 -15.88 -14.92 5.43
CA GLU A 368 -16.61 -14.82 4.17
C GLU A 368 -16.76 -13.40 3.61
N PRO A 369 -17.01 -12.34 4.40
CA PRO A 369 -17.09 -10.97 3.87
C PRO A 369 -15.84 -10.51 3.13
N TYR A 370 -14.66 -10.89 3.62
CA TYR A 370 -13.38 -10.57 2.99
C TYR A 370 -13.22 -11.33 1.68
N GLN A 371 -13.50 -12.64 1.70
CA GLN A 371 -13.38 -13.49 0.51
C GLN A 371 -14.37 -13.08 -0.58
N ARG A 372 -15.57 -12.64 -0.20
CA ARG A 372 -16.56 -12.06 -1.09
C ARG A 372 -16.06 -10.76 -1.72
N TRP A 373 -15.42 -9.89 -0.96
CA TRP A 373 -14.82 -8.67 -1.50
C TRP A 373 -13.71 -9.00 -2.51
N PHE A 374 -12.77 -9.89 -2.17
CA PHE A 374 -11.72 -10.31 -3.11
C PHE A 374 -12.29 -10.90 -4.41
N ASN A 375 -13.31 -11.76 -4.29
CA ASN A 375 -14.00 -12.30 -5.47
C ASN A 375 -14.63 -11.16 -6.30
N THR A 376 -15.30 -10.21 -5.67
CA THR A 376 -15.92 -9.06 -6.36
C THR A 376 -14.87 -8.18 -7.04
N ALA A 377 -13.75 -7.91 -6.38
CA ALA A 377 -12.63 -7.16 -6.95
C ALA A 377 -12.05 -7.87 -8.18
N VAL A 378 -11.80 -9.19 -8.08
CA VAL A 378 -11.33 -10.01 -9.20
C VAL A 378 -12.34 -10.02 -10.35
N GLN A 379 -13.64 -10.17 -10.07
CA GLN A 379 -14.67 -10.09 -11.10
C GLN A 379 -14.73 -8.71 -11.75
N ALA A 380 -14.56 -7.62 -11.00
CA ALA A 380 -14.51 -6.27 -11.58
C ALA A 380 -13.32 -6.09 -12.53
N VAL A 381 -12.16 -6.68 -12.23
CA VAL A 381 -10.98 -6.73 -13.12
C VAL A 381 -11.26 -7.53 -14.40
N LEU A 382 -12.15 -8.52 -14.33
CA LEU A 382 -12.53 -9.40 -15.45
C LEU A 382 -13.69 -8.83 -16.29
N GLN A 383 -14.68 -8.20 -15.68
CA GLN A 383 -15.92 -7.74 -16.34
C GLN A 383 -15.75 -6.38 -16.99
N SER A 384 -15.10 -5.46 -16.28
CA SER A 384 -14.74 -4.15 -16.78
C SER A 384 -13.34 -4.20 -17.36
N SER A 385 -13.05 -3.34 -18.32
CA SER A 385 -11.68 -2.94 -18.49
C SER A 385 -11.29 -2.23 -17.19
N PHE A 386 -10.17 -2.64 -16.61
CA PHE A 386 -9.41 -1.98 -15.54
C PHE A 386 -8.91 -0.57 -16.02
N THR A 387 -9.77 0.15 -16.77
CA THR A 387 -9.62 1.33 -17.65
C THR A 387 -10.93 2.13 -17.79
N GLY A 388 -11.94 1.91 -16.93
CA GLY A 388 -13.15 2.77 -16.89
C GLY A 388 -12.90 4.16 -16.31
N SER A 389 -11.75 4.36 -15.66
CA SER A 389 -11.12 5.67 -15.47
C SER A 389 -10.08 5.89 -16.57
N ALA A 390 -9.76 7.15 -16.88
CA ALA A 390 -8.96 7.60 -18.04
C ALA A 390 -7.54 6.97 -18.23
N ARG A 391 -7.13 5.98 -17.43
CA ARG A 391 -5.80 5.35 -17.46
C ARG A 391 -5.86 3.83 -17.35
N THR A 392 -5.03 3.15 -18.14
CA THR A 392 -4.74 1.71 -17.98
C THR A 392 -3.93 1.42 -16.71
N ALA A 393 -4.26 0.35 -15.99
CA ALA A 393 -3.51 -0.03 -14.80
C ALA A 393 -2.00 -0.23 -15.04
N THR A 394 -1.18 0.28 -14.13
CA THR A 394 0.27 0.15 -14.15
C THR A 394 0.70 -1.28 -13.81
N PRO A 395 1.93 -1.69 -14.20
CA PRO A 395 2.54 -2.92 -13.70
C PRO A 395 2.48 -3.08 -12.17
N GLN A 396 2.71 -1.98 -11.44
CA GLN A 396 2.61 -1.94 -9.98
C GLN A 396 1.23 -2.34 -9.47
N GLU A 397 0.15 -1.79 -10.05
CA GLU A 397 -1.23 -2.08 -9.63
C GLU A 397 -1.59 -3.55 -9.86
N TRP A 398 -1.17 -4.13 -10.99
CA TRP A 398 -1.32 -5.56 -11.28
C TRP A 398 -0.55 -6.44 -10.30
N SER A 399 0.72 -6.11 -10.06
CA SER A 399 1.57 -6.83 -9.13
C SER A 399 1.04 -6.76 -7.71
N ASN A 400 0.62 -5.57 -7.25
CA ASN A 400 0.06 -5.37 -5.91
C ASN A 400 -1.24 -6.14 -5.71
N LEU A 401 -2.13 -6.17 -6.70
CA LEU A 401 -3.34 -6.99 -6.62
C LEU A 401 -3.00 -8.48 -6.48
N LEU A 402 -2.13 -9.03 -7.34
CA LEU A 402 -1.73 -10.43 -7.26
C LEU A 402 -0.94 -10.73 -5.97
N TYR A 403 -0.15 -9.79 -5.48
CA TYR A 403 0.54 -9.86 -4.20
C TYR A 403 -0.43 -9.95 -3.02
N ALA A 404 -1.44 -9.08 -3.01
CA ALA A 404 -2.51 -9.09 -2.01
C ALA A 404 -3.32 -10.39 -2.05
N LEU A 405 -3.65 -10.91 -3.24
CA LEU A 405 -4.31 -12.21 -3.40
C LEU A 405 -3.47 -13.34 -2.81
N GLY A 406 -2.15 -13.32 -3.05
CA GLY A 406 -1.19 -14.27 -2.47
C GLY A 406 -1.18 -14.23 -0.94
N LEU A 407 -1.08 -13.04 -0.35
CA LEU A 407 -1.15 -12.83 1.11
C LEU A 407 -2.49 -13.30 1.70
N ALA A 408 -3.59 -12.99 1.01
CA ALA A 408 -4.93 -13.42 1.38
C ALA A 408 -5.20 -14.90 1.07
N ARG A 409 -4.28 -15.59 0.38
CA ARG A 409 -4.44 -16.96 -0.14
C ARG A 409 -5.73 -17.15 -0.92
N HIS A 410 -6.18 -16.09 -1.58
CA HIS A 410 -7.33 -16.09 -2.47
C HIS A 410 -6.85 -16.43 -3.87
N ARG A 411 -7.13 -17.65 -4.33
CA ARG A 411 -6.74 -18.10 -5.67
C ARG A 411 -7.73 -17.51 -6.71
N PRO A 412 -7.28 -16.62 -7.61
CA PRO A 412 -8.13 -16.10 -8.67
C PRO A 412 -8.37 -17.16 -9.76
N PRO A 413 -9.42 -17.00 -10.59
CA PRO A 413 -9.61 -17.84 -11.76
C PRO A 413 -8.47 -17.63 -12.77
N HIS A 414 -8.15 -18.66 -13.55
CA HIS A 414 -7.07 -18.63 -14.55
C HIS A 414 -7.25 -17.50 -15.58
N ALA A 415 -8.49 -17.07 -15.85
CA ALA A 415 -8.79 -15.93 -16.73
C ALA A 415 -8.08 -14.63 -16.32
N LEU A 416 -7.88 -14.40 -15.02
CA LEU A 416 -7.11 -13.24 -14.54
C LEU A 416 -5.64 -13.37 -14.95
N LEU A 417 -5.06 -14.56 -14.79
CA LEU A 417 -3.67 -14.81 -15.18
C LEU A 417 -3.48 -14.69 -16.69
N VAL A 418 -4.43 -15.15 -17.48
CA VAL A 418 -4.42 -14.97 -18.95
C VAL A 418 -4.40 -13.49 -19.32
N ARG A 419 -5.21 -12.65 -18.67
CA ARG A 419 -5.19 -11.19 -18.89
C ARG A 419 -3.86 -10.56 -18.48
N MET A 420 -3.30 -10.95 -17.33
CA MET A 420 -1.98 -10.49 -16.90
C MET A 420 -0.89 -10.92 -17.89
N ALA A 421 -0.91 -12.17 -18.35
CA ALA A 421 0.04 -12.67 -19.34
C ALA A 421 -0.09 -11.94 -20.69
N ALA A 422 -1.30 -11.52 -21.08
CA ALA A 422 -1.50 -10.71 -22.29
C ALA A 422 -1.08 -9.23 -22.12
N ASN A 423 -0.89 -8.74 -20.90
CA ASN A 423 -0.62 -7.33 -20.64
C ASN A 423 0.78 -6.91 -21.13
N GLN A 424 0.83 -5.95 -22.06
CA GLN A 424 2.08 -5.45 -22.63
C GLN A 424 2.90 -4.63 -21.63
N GLN A 425 2.27 -3.89 -20.71
CA GLN A 425 2.98 -3.10 -19.70
C GLN A 425 3.76 -4.02 -18.74
N LEU A 426 3.20 -5.17 -18.36
CA LEU A 426 3.93 -6.17 -17.57
C LEU A 426 5.15 -6.73 -18.31
N ARG A 427 5.09 -6.79 -19.65
CA ARG A 427 6.23 -7.23 -20.48
C ARG A 427 7.35 -6.19 -20.58
N THR A 428 7.00 -4.90 -20.64
CA THR A 428 7.98 -3.85 -21.04
C THR A 428 8.33 -2.88 -19.92
N ARG A 429 7.44 -2.68 -18.95
CA ARG A 429 7.58 -1.67 -17.89
C ARG A 429 7.62 -2.25 -16.49
N ALA A 430 7.32 -3.54 -16.30
CA ALA A 430 7.42 -4.13 -14.97
C ALA A 430 8.85 -4.08 -14.45
N ASN A 431 8.99 -3.71 -13.19
CA ASN A 431 10.25 -3.60 -12.49
C ASN A 431 10.59 -4.93 -11.76
N GLY A 432 11.77 -5.03 -11.17
CA GLY A 432 12.26 -6.25 -10.53
C GLY A 432 11.40 -6.69 -9.35
N GLN A 433 10.93 -5.74 -8.54
CA GLN A 433 10.04 -6.00 -7.41
C GLN A 433 8.68 -6.52 -7.87
N GLU A 434 8.11 -5.90 -8.91
CA GLU A 434 6.81 -6.26 -9.44
C GLU A 434 6.81 -7.68 -10.02
N CYS A 435 7.89 -8.06 -10.71
CA CYS A 435 8.11 -9.41 -11.22
C CYS A 435 8.23 -10.42 -10.07
N ALA A 436 9.09 -10.13 -9.09
CA ALA A 436 9.34 -11.02 -7.96
C ALA A 436 8.10 -11.25 -7.10
N ASN A 437 7.33 -10.19 -6.80
CA ASN A 437 6.08 -10.28 -6.04
C ASN A 437 5.04 -11.12 -6.78
N SER A 438 4.95 -10.96 -8.10
CA SER A 438 4.02 -11.73 -8.93
C SER A 438 4.40 -13.21 -8.98
N LEU A 439 5.68 -13.54 -9.20
CA LEU A 439 6.18 -14.91 -9.17
C LEU A 439 5.96 -15.55 -7.80
N TRP A 440 6.28 -14.83 -6.72
CA TRP A 440 6.05 -15.28 -5.35
C TRP A 440 4.58 -15.60 -5.12
N SER A 441 3.66 -14.73 -5.54
CA SER A 441 2.22 -14.99 -5.41
C SER A 441 1.74 -16.19 -6.21
N LEU A 442 2.24 -16.39 -7.43
CA LEU A 442 1.90 -17.57 -8.22
C LEU A 442 2.35 -18.85 -7.51
N ALA A 443 3.56 -18.84 -6.94
CA ALA A 443 4.04 -19.96 -6.14
C ALA A 443 3.16 -20.20 -4.90
N ILE A 444 2.75 -19.17 -4.17
CA ILE A 444 1.83 -19.31 -3.03
C ILE A 444 0.49 -19.92 -3.45
N LEU A 445 -0.11 -19.39 -4.52
CA LEU A 445 -1.51 -19.67 -4.89
C LEU A 445 -1.68 -20.95 -5.71
N TYR A 446 -0.68 -21.32 -6.52
CA TYR A 446 -0.78 -22.45 -7.45
C TYR A 446 0.18 -23.59 -7.12
N GLY A 447 1.28 -23.33 -6.40
CA GLY A 447 2.21 -24.37 -5.99
C GLY A 447 2.81 -25.12 -7.18
N ARG A 448 2.85 -26.45 -7.10
CA ARG A 448 3.41 -27.34 -8.12
C ARG A 448 2.58 -27.35 -9.40
N LEU A 449 3.21 -27.09 -10.54
CA LEU A 449 2.53 -27.02 -11.83
C LEU A 449 1.92 -28.35 -12.28
N GLU A 450 2.52 -29.47 -11.90
CA GLU A 450 2.04 -30.82 -12.23
C GLU A 450 0.69 -31.18 -11.56
N LEU A 451 0.32 -30.49 -10.48
CA LEU A 451 -0.93 -30.73 -9.75
C LEU A 451 -2.09 -29.89 -10.27
N LEU A 452 -1.83 -29.00 -11.23
CA LEU A 452 -2.83 -28.09 -11.78
C LEU A 452 -3.60 -28.74 -12.92
N ASP A 453 -4.87 -28.36 -13.07
CA ASP A 453 -5.62 -28.62 -14.29
C ASP A 453 -4.96 -27.94 -15.50
N GLY A 454 -5.23 -28.43 -16.71
CA GLY A 454 -4.56 -27.97 -17.93
C GLY A 454 -4.72 -26.46 -18.21
N ALA A 455 -5.89 -25.88 -17.91
CA ALA A 455 -6.15 -24.46 -18.14
C ALA A 455 -5.41 -23.57 -17.14
N SER A 456 -5.47 -23.92 -15.84
CA SER A 456 -4.71 -23.26 -14.78
C SER A 456 -3.20 -23.37 -15.04
N ARG A 457 -2.69 -24.56 -15.40
CA ARG A 457 -1.27 -24.78 -15.70
C ARG A 457 -0.81 -23.88 -16.83
N ALA A 458 -1.51 -23.90 -17.97
CA ALA A 458 -1.16 -23.07 -19.13
C ALA A 458 -1.17 -21.57 -18.80
N ALA A 459 -2.14 -21.10 -18.02
CA ALA A 459 -2.23 -19.70 -17.63
C ALA A 459 -1.11 -19.27 -16.67
N VAL A 460 -0.75 -20.12 -15.70
CA VAL A 460 0.39 -19.88 -14.81
C VAL A 460 1.69 -19.87 -15.60
N GLU A 461 1.94 -20.87 -16.44
CA GLU A 461 3.16 -20.95 -17.27
C GLU A 461 3.31 -19.74 -18.18
N ALA A 462 2.23 -19.29 -18.82
CA ALA A 462 2.25 -18.10 -19.70
C ALA A 462 2.63 -16.82 -18.93
N LEU A 463 2.12 -16.65 -17.72
CA LEU A 463 2.46 -15.49 -16.89
C LEU A 463 3.88 -15.60 -16.32
N VAL A 464 4.31 -16.78 -15.88
CA VAL A 464 5.68 -17.03 -15.42
C VAL A 464 6.68 -16.72 -16.54
N GLU A 465 6.43 -17.20 -17.76
CA GLU A 465 7.27 -16.90 -18.93
C GLU A 465 7.41 -15.40 -19.16
N ARG A 466 6.31 -14.64 -19.03
CA ARG A 466 6.32 -13.17 -19.16
C ARG A 466 7.19 -12.51 -18.11
N LEU A 467 6.98 -12.86 -16.84
CA LEU A 467 7.66 -12.25 -15.70
C LEU A 467 9.14 -12.64 -15.65
N ALA A 468 9.44 -13.92 -15.90
CA ALA A 468 10.78 -14.46 -15.99
C ALA A 468 11.56 -13.81 -17.15
N GLY A 469 10.93 -13.67 -18.32
CA GLY A 469 11.52 -12.99 -19.46
C GLY A 469 11.86 -11.53 -19.17
N ARG A 470 10.98 -10.79 -18.49
CA ARG A 470 11.23 -9.40 -18.07
C ARG A 470 12.34 -9.32 -17.03
N LEU A 471 12.33 -10.17 -16.02
CA LEU A 471 13.37 -10.22 -14.98
C LEU A 471 14.75 -10.51 -15.58
N GLY A 472 14.83 -11.43 -16.55
CA GLY A 472 16.07 -11.73 -17.27
C GLY A 472 16.55 -10.60 -18.21
N GLN A 473 15.66 -9.68 -18.62
CA GLN A 473 16.08 -8.46 -19.32
C GLN A 473 16.68 -7.44 -18.34
N LEU A 474 16.04 -7.24 -17.18
CA LEU A 474 16.51 -6.31 -16.15
C LEU A 474 17.90 -6.69 -15.64
N LEU A 475 18.14 -7.98 -15.36
CA LEU A 475 19.44 -8.48 -14.91
C LEU A 475 20.56 -8.29 -15.96
N ARG A 476 20.24 -8.28 -17.25
CA ARG A 476 21.22 -8.06 -18.32
C ARG A 476 21.55 -6.58 -18.56
N GLY A 477 20.77 -5.65 -18.00
CA GLY A 477 20.90 -4.21 -18.22
C GLY A 477 22.11 -3.54 -17.54
N GLY A 478 22.89 -4.24 -16.71
CA GLY A 478 24.11 -3.70 -16.09
C GLY A 478 23.84 -2.57 -15.07
N ALA A 479 24.80 -1.65 -14.89
CA ALA A 479 24.74 -0.54 -13.91
C ALA A 479 23.65 0.52 -14.22
N GLU A 480 23.12 0.54 -15.45
CA GLU A 480 21.93 1.30 -15.84
C GLU A 480 20.62 0.50 -15.64
N GLY A 481 20.74 -0.80 -15.33
CA GLY A 481 19.65 -1.67 -14.93
C GLY A 481 19.20 -1.42 -13.49
N GLU A 482 17.94 -1.74 -13.21
CA GLU A 482 17.34 -1.56 -11.89
C GLU A 482 18.10 -2.36 -10.82
N GLN A 483 18.50 -1.69 -9.73
CA GLN A 483 19.04 -2.39 -8.57
C GLN A 483 17.95 -3.27 -7.96
N HIS A 484 18.05 -4.58 -8.17
CA HIS A 484 17.20 -5.54 -7.48
C HIS A 484 17.47 -5.47 -5.97
N VAL A 485 16.46 -5.67 -5.13
CA VAL A 485 16.64 -5.93 -3.69
C VAL A 485 16.84 -7.44 -3.49
N GLU A 486 17.65 -7.85 -2.52
CA GLU A 486 18.01 -9.25 -2.18
C GLU A 486 16.77 -10.12 -2.06
N GLN A 487 15.75 -9.60 -1.37
CA GLN A 487 14.49 -10.30 -1.17
C GLN A 487 13.76 -10.61 -2.48
N ASN A 488 13.92 -9.78 -3.52
CA ASN A 488 13.32 -10.01 -4.84
C ASN A 488 14.01 -11.17 -5.57
N LEU A 489 15.34 -11.30 -5.43
CA LEU A 489 16.11 -12.42 -5.96
C LEU A 489 15.67 -13.73 -5.29
N CYS A 490 15.65 -13.74 -3.95
CA CYS A 490 15.23 -14.90 -3.16
C CYS A 490 13.79 -15.31 -3.48
N ASN A 491 12.86 -14.35 -3.56
CA ASN A 491 11.46 -14.62 -3.90
C ASN A 491 11.31 -15.26 -5.29
N SER A 492 12.07 -14.79 -6.27
CA SER A 492 11.99 -15.28 -7.65
C SER A 492 12.54 -16.71 -7.78
N LEU A 493 13.72 -16.98 -7.20
CA LEU A 493 14.31 -18.32 -7.16
C LEU A 493 13.40 -19.30 -6.42
N TRP A 494 12.92 -18.90 -5.25
CA TRP A 494 12.03 -19.72 -4.43
C TRP A 494 10.71 -20.02 -5.13
N ALA A 495 10.14 -19.06 -5.85
CA ALA A 495 8.90 -19.27 -6.58
C ALA A 495 9.05 -20.36 -7.65
N LEU A 496 10.13 -20.34 -8.44
CA LEU A 496 10.41 -21.35 -9.45
C LEU A 496 10.65 -22.73 -8.81
N ALA A 497 11.36 -22.77 -7.68
CA ALA A 497 11.58 -24.00 -6.93
C ALA A 497 10.26 -24.61 -6.43
N VAL A 498 9.35 -23.80 -5.85
CA VAL A 498 8.02 -24.25 -5.42
C VAL A 498 7.22 -24.83 -6.59
N MET A 499 7.24 -24.18 -7.75
CA MET A 499 6.53 -24.61 -8.97
C MET A 499 6.98 -25.99 -9.48
N GLY A 500 8.20 -26.40 -9.15
CA GLY A 500 8.72 -27.74 -9.39
C GLY A 500 9.86 -27.81 -10.41
N PRO A 501 10.43 -29.00 -10.61
CA PRO A 501 11.63 -29.19 -11.43
C PRO A 501 11.41 -28.76 -12.89
N ASP A 502 10.23 -28.99 -13.47
CA ASP A 502 9.88 -28.53 -14.82
C ASP A 502 10.00 -27.01 -14.98
N ALA A 503 9.55 -26.24 -13.99
CA ALA A 503 9.62 -24.79 -14.00
C ALA A 503 11.07 -24.30 -13.90
N VAL A 504 11.86 -24.93 -13.02
CA VAL A 504 13.30 -24.67 -12.90
C VAL A 504 14.03 -24.97 -14.21
N ALA A 505 13.75 -26.13 -14.83
CA ALA A 505 14.38 -26.56 -16.08
C ALA A 505 14.05 -25.61 -17.24
N ARG A 506 12.76 -25.22 -17.38
CA ARG A 506 12.30 -24.28 -18.41
C ARG A 506 12.95 -22.91 -18.29
N HIS A 507 13.20 -22.44 -17.07
CA HIS A 507 13.79 -21.13 -16.80
C HIS A 507 15.26 -21.21 -16.34
N ARG A 508 15.99 -22.27 -16.70
CA ARG A 508 17.37 -22.55 -16.22
C ARG A 508 18.35 -21.38 -16.40
N THR A 509 18.24 -20.65 -17.52
CA THR A 509 19.12 -19.51 -17.80
C THR A 509 18.88 -18.37 -16.84
N LEU A 510 17.61 -18.09 -16.51
CA LEU A 510 17.26 -17.08 -15.51
C LEU A 510 17.68 -17.53 -14.10
N VAL A 511 17.44 -18.80 -13.75
CA VAL A 511 17.86 -19.37 -12.46
C VAL A 511 19.36 -19.20 -12.27
N GLY A 512 20.16 -19.55 -13.27
CA GLY A 512 21.62 -19.35 -13.24
C GLY A 512 22.02 -17.88 -13.06
N ALA A 513 21.36 -16.96 -13.77
CA ALA A 513 21.62 -15.52 -13.64
C ALA A 513 21.28 -14.99 -12.24
N LEU A 514 20.14 -15.40 -11.68
CA LEU A 514 19.72 -15.02 -10.33
C LEU A 514 20.66 -15.56 -9.25
N LEU A 515 21.10 -16.83 -9.37
CA LEU A 515 22.09 -17.41 -8.45
C LEU A 515 23.45 -16.72 -8.56
N GLY A 516 23.86 -16.36 -9.77
CA GLY A 516 25.08 -15.58 -10.02
C GLY A 516 25.04 -14.22 -9.33
N GLU A 517 23.93 -13.50 -9.47
CA GLU A 517 23.73 -12.21 -8.78
C GLU A 517 23.78 -12.39 -7.26
N VAL A 518 23.05 -13.36 -6.70
CA VAL A 518 23.08 -13.66 -5.25
C VAL A 518 24.50 -13.94 -4.76
N ALA A 519 25.26 -14.76 -5.49
CA ALA A 519 26.64 -15.07 -5.14
C ALA A 519 27.54 -13.82 -5.23
N GLN A 520 27.37 -13.00 -6.27
CA GLN A 520 28.14 -11.76 -6.43
C GLN A 520 27.89 -10.80 -5.26
N ARG A 521 26.64 -10.62 -4.81
CA ARG A 521 26.34 -9.76 -3.65
C ARG A 521 26.97 -10.31 -2.37
N TRP A 522 26.92 -11.63 -2.21
CA TRP A 522 27.53 -12.30 -1.08
C TRP A 522 29.04 -12.07 -0.99
N GLU A 523 29.74 -12.24 -2.11
CA GLU A 523 31.19 -12.02 -2.20
C GLU A 523 31.57 -10.54 -2.08
N ALA A 524 30.69 -9.62 -2.49
CA ALA A 524 30.87 -8.18 -2.30
C ALA A 524 30.72 -7.71 -0.83
N GLY A 525 30.60 -8.64 0.13
CA GLY A 525 30.49 -8.32 1.56
C GLY A 525 29.09 -7.84 1.99
N ARG A 526 28.09 -7.87 1.09
CA ARG A 526 26.72 -7.39 1.33
C ARG A 526 25.82 -8.42 2.03
N LYS A 527 26.41 -9.17 2.97
CA LYS A 527 25.75 -10.30 3.64
C LYS A 527 24.57 -9.86 4.51
N GLY A 528 24.69 -8.68 5.14
CA GLY A 528 23.63 -8.11 6.00
C GLY A 528 22.37 -7.68 5.25
N GLU A 529 22.39 -7.65 3.91
CA GLU A 529 21.24 -7.29 3.09
C GLU A 529 20.25 -8.48 2.94
N PHE A 530 20.69 -9.71 3.22
CA PHE A 530 19.83 -10.90 3.17
C PHE A 530 19.07 -11.10 4.48
N THR A 531 17.73 -11.07 4.40
CA THR A 531 16.87 -11.35 5.54
C THR A 531 16.87 -12.84 5.91
N VAL A 532 16.49 -13.18 7.16
CA VAL A 532 16.27 -14.57 7.61
C VAL A 532 15.32 -15.32 6.66
N LYS A 533 14.26 -14.65 6.19
CA LYS A 533 13.34 -15.20 5.20
C LYS A 533 14.03 -15.49 3.87
N GLY A 534 14.84 -14.55 3.37
CA GLY A 534 15.61 -14.71 2.15
C GLY A 534 16.59 -15.88 2.22
N LEU A 535 17.33 -16.00 3.31
CA LEU A 535 18.27 -17.12 3.54
C LEU A 535 17.53 -18.47 3.64
N THR A 536 16.39 -18.50 4.32
CA THR A 536 15.53 -19.71 4.38
C THR A 536 15.05 -20.11 2.99
N GLN A 537 14.63 -19.14 2.17
CA GLN A 537 14.21 -19.38 0.80
C GLN A 537 15.37 -19.90 -0.07
N LEU A 538 16.57 -19.35 0.06
CA LEU A 538 17.76 -19.82 -0.67
C LEU A 538 18.15 -21.25 -0.26
N TRP A 539 18.10 -21.57 1.03
CA TRP A 539 18.30 -22.94 1.51
C TRP A 539 17.30 -23.90 0.87
N GLN A 540 16.01 -23.54 0.85
CA GLN A 540 14.99 -24.35 0.20
C GLN A 540 15.25 -24.54 -1.30
N VAL A 541 15.67 -23.49 -2.01
CA VAL A 541 16.04 -23.56 -3.43
C VAL A 541 17.20 -24.53 -3.64
N GLN A 542 18.22 -24.48 -2.79
CA GLN A 542 19.37 -25.38 -2.87
C GLN A 542 18.95 -26.86 -2.76
N LEU A 543 18.05 -27.18 -1.84
CA LEU A 543 17.50 -28.54 -1.70
C LEU A 543 16.79 -29.01 -2.98
N GLU A 544 16.08 -28.14 -3.67
CA GLU A 544 15.40 -28.49 -4.93
C GLU A 544 16.37 -28.62 -6.12
N LEU A 545 17.47 -27.87 -6.13
CA LEU A 545 18.44 -27.93 -7.22
C LEU A 545 19.40 -29.12 -7.11
N ALA A 546 19.74 -29.55 -5.89
CA ALA A 546 20.63 -30.68 -5.65
C ALA A 546 20.07 -32.00 -6.24
N GLU A 547 18.75 -32.18 -6.23
CA GLU A 547 18.08 -33.37 -6.77
C GLU A 547 18.09 -33.41 -8.32
N GLY A 548 18.02 -32.26 -8.99
CA GLY A 548 18.00 -32.18 -10.46
C GLY A 548 19.34 -32.51 -11.13
N ALA A 549 20.44 -32.51 -10.38
CA ALA A 549 21.79 -32.75 -10.88
C ALA A 549 22.03 -34.21 -11.34
N ASP A 550 21.31 -35.19 -10.76
CA ASP A 550 21.43 -36.60 -11.15
C ASP A 550 20.76 -36.92 -12.50
N GLY A 551 19.77 -36.12 -12.93
CA GLY A 551 19.09 -36.27 -14.23
C GLY A 551 19.70 -35.46 -15.38
N LEU A 552 20.62 -34.53 -15.09
CA LEU A 552 21.22 -33.60 -16.06
C LEU A 552 22.66 -33.98 -16.48
N ALA A 553 23.17 -35.14 -16.04
CA ALA A 553 24.51 -35.62 -16.35
C ALA A 553 24.76 -35.95 -17.85
N GLY A 554 23.73 -35.86 -18.72
CA GLY A 554 23.82 -36.19 -20.14
C GLY A 554 24.25 -35.07 -21.09
N ALA A 555 24.42 -33.82 -20.65
CA ALA A 555 24.80 -32.72 -21.55
C ALA A 555 25.73 -31.68 -20.90
N SER A 556 27.01 -31.78 -21.27
CA SER A 556 28.06 -30.74 -21.21
C SER A 556 28.58 -30.33 -19.81
N ARG A 557 29.89 -30.61 -19.63
CA ARG A 557 30.75 -30.22 -18.50
C ARG A 557 30.99 -28.71 -18.44
N THR A 558 29.98 -27.93 -18.07
CA THR A 558 30.14 -26.50 -17.71
C THR A 558 29.52 -26.10 -16.37
N VAL A 559 28.92 -27.03 -15.62
CA VAL A 559 28.39 -26.77 -14.27
C VAL A 559 28.90 -27.84 -13.31
N SER A 560 30.20 -27.78 -13.00
CA SER A 560 30.83 -28.62 -11.98
C SER A 560 31.63 -27.75 -11.00
N GLY A 561 30.91 -26.79 -10.42
CA GLY A 561 31.22 -26.11 -9.16
C GLY A 561 29.91 -25.98 -8.39
N PRO A 562 29.94 -25.76 -7.05
CA PRO A 562 28.69 -25.59 -6.31
C PRO A 562 27.87 -24.49 -6.98
N LEU A 563 26.57 -24.76 -7.21
CA LEU A 563 25.61 -23.86 -7.90
C LEU A 563 25.51 -22.46 -7.27
N VAL A 564 26.13 -22.32 -6.10
CA VAL A 564 26.30 -21.14 -5.28
C VAL A 564 27.75 -21.17 -4.78
N GLY A 565 28.48 -20.05 -4.77
CA GLY A 565 29.89 -20.02 -4.35
C GLY A 565 30.12 -20.72 -3.00
N ALA A 566 31.24 -21.43 -2.83
CA ALA A 566 31.50 -22.29 -1.67
C ALA A 566 31.35 -21.56 -0.32
N ALA A 567 31.65 -20.25 -0.28
CA ALA A 567 31.46 -19.42 0.90
C ALA A 567 29.98 -19.18 1.25
N LEU A 568 29.13 -18.93 0.26
CA LEU A 568 27.68 -18.79 0.48
C LEU A 568 27.05 -20.16 0.83
N GLN A 569 27.51 -21.25 0.22
CA GLN A 569 27.08 -22.59 0.59
C GLN A 569 27.37 -22.90 2.07
N LYS A 570 28.59 -22.61 2.52
CA LYS A 570 28.96 -22.76 3.93
C LYS A 570 28.10 -21.88 4.82
N ALA A 571 27.86 -20.64 4.42
CA ALA A 571 27.07 -19.71 5.21
C ALA A 571 25.60 -20.11 5.34
N LEU A 572 24.99 -20.68 4.30
CA LEU A 572 23.64 -21.24 4.37
C LEU A 572 23.58 -22.41 5.35
N ASN A 573 24.58 -23.29 5.33
CA ASN A 573 24.68 -24.38 6.31
C ASN A 573 24.83 -23.85 7.74
N ASP A 574 25.72 -22.87 7.95
CA ASP A 574 25.93 -22.24 9.25
C ASP A 574 24.66 -21.52 9.75
N PHE A 575 23.93 -20.85 8.85
CA PHE A 575 22.65 -20.19 9.13
C PHE A 575 21.58 -21.19 9.60
N VAL A 576 21.46 -22.33 8.91
CA VAL A 576 20.51 -23.40 9.27
C VAL A 576 20.79 -23.92 10.69
N VAL A 577 22.05 -24.10 11.05
CA VAL A 577 22.45 -24.60 12.38
C VAL A 577 22.31 -23.52 13.46
N LYS A 578 22.65 -22.26 13.17
CA LYS A 578 22.65 -21.19 14.19
C LYS A 578 21.27 -20.62 14.43
N GLU A 579 20.55 -20.27 13.37
CA GLU A 579 19.27 -19.56 13.46
C GLU A 579 18.11 -20.56 13.48
N LEU A 580 17.95 -21.38 12.43
CA LEU A 580 16.76 -22.21 12.25
C LEU A 580 16.65 -23.37 13.26
N GLN A 581 17.78 -23.92 13.71
CA GLN A 581 17.77 -25.01 14.70
C GLN A 581 17.32 -24.52 16.09
N HIS A 582 17.67 -23.29 16.45
CA HIS A 582 17.43 -22.70 17.77
C HIS A 582 16.18 -21.82 17.83
N ASP A 583 15.48 -21.61 16.71
CA ASP A 583 14.22 -20.89 16.66
C ASP A 583 13.20 -21.46 17.68
N ASN A 584 12.68 -20.59 18.55
CA ASN A 584 11.67 -20.95 19.54
C ASN A 584 10.39 -21.44 18.85
N VAL A 585 10.05 -22.71 19.04
CA VAL A 585 8.84 -23.30 18.45
C VAL A 585 7.68 -23.23 19.44
N VAL A 586 6.74 -22.33 19.17
CA VAL A 586 5.47 -22.28 19.90
C VAL A 586 4.57 -23.42 19.41
N THR A 587 4.18 -24.31 20.33
CA THR A 587 3.25 -25.41 20.06
C THR A 587 1.81 -24.91 20.21
N THR A 588 0.98 -25.06 19.17
CA THR A 588 -0.44 -24.66 19.25
C THR A 588 -1.24 -25.64 20.11
N ASP A 589 -2.40 -25.22 20.64
CA ASP A 589 -3.25 -26.13 21.44
C ASP A 589 -3.75 -27.32 20.61
N ALA A 590 -4.14 -27.08 19.35
CA ALA A 590 -4.55 -28.14 18.44
C ALA A 590 -3.40 -29.14 18.18
N GLU A 591 -2.19 -28.65 17.95
CA GLU A 591 -1.00 -29.49 17.82
C GLU A 591 -0.73 -30.31 19.09
N ARG A 592 -0.84 -29.69 20.27
CA ARG A 592 -0.69 -30.38 21.55
C ARG A 592 -1.71 -31.51 21.71
N GLU A 593 -2.96 -31.29 21.31
CA GLU A 593 -4.00 -32.33 21.32
C GLU A 593 -3.66 -33.50 20.40
N VAL A 594 -3.17 -33.24 19.18
CA VAL A 594 -2.81 -34.32 18.26
C VAL A 594 -1.63 -35.13 18.80
N LEU A 595 -0.63 -34.48 19.37
CA LEU A 595 0.52 -35.14 19.98
C LEU A 595 0.11 -36.01 21.18
N GLN A 596 -0.81 -35.51 22.02
CA GLN A 596 -1.38 -36.31 23.11
C GLN A 596 -2.11 -37.55 22.59
N ALA A 597 -2.83 -37.44 21.47
CA ALA A 597 -3.50 -38.58 20.86
C ALA A 597 -2.51 -39.60 20.27
N LEU A 598 -1.44 -39.15 19.62
CA LEU A 598 -0.35 -40.02 19.14
C LEU A 598 0.34 -40.75 20.29
N GLU A 599 0.63 -40.04 21.38
CA GLU A 599 1.27 -40.60 22.57
C GLU A 599 0.35 -41.62 23.28
N ALA A 600 -0.96 -41.34 23.32
CA ALA A 600 -1.94 -42.30 23.82
C ALA A 600 -1.99 -43.58 22.96
N LEU A 601 -1.88 -43.47 21.63
CA LEU A 601 -1.78 -44.63 20.73
C LEU A 601 -0.50 -45.44 21.01
N ARG A 602 0.64 -44.78 21.23
CA ARG A 602 1.91 -45.42 21.61
C ARG A 602 1.76 -46.25 22.89
N GLN A 603 1.21 -45.66 23.94
CA GLN A 603 0.97 -46.33 25.23
C GLN A 603 -0.03 -47.48 25.14
N SER A 604 -1.03 -47.36 24.26
CA SER A 604 -2.02 -48.41 24.01
C SER A 604 -1.39 -49.60 23.27
N GLY A 605 -0.55 -49.32 22.27
CA GLY A 605 0.22 -50.32 21.54
C GLY A 605 1.17 -51.11 22.43
N GLN A 606 1.89 -50.44 23.34
CA GLN A 606 2.77 -51.10 24.32
C GLN A 606 2.00 -52.07 25.23
N ARG A 607 0.82 -51.68 25.71
CA ARG A 607 -0.03 -52.55 26.54
C ARG A 607 -0.54 -53.77 25.79
N GLN A 608 -0.94 -53.60 24.52
CA GLN A 608 -1.40 -54.72 23.69
C GLN A 608 -0.26 -55.67 23.31
N HIS A 609 0.96 -55.16 23.07
CA HIS A 609 2.13 -55.98 22.75
C HIS A 609 2.53 -56.89 23.94
N LEU A 610 2.40 -56.41 25.18
CA LEU A 610 2.61 -57.21 26.40
C LEU A 610 1.53 -58.29 26.64
N GLN A 611 0.39 -58.22 25.94
CA GLN A 611 -0.76 -59.11 26.13
C GLN A 611 -1.00 -60.08 24.96
N ARG A 612 -0.23 -60.00 23.87
CA ARG A 612 -0.41 -60.85 22.68
C ARG A 612 0.04 -62.29 22.94
N THR A 613 -0.93 -63.20 23.06
CA THR A 613 -0.77 -64.64 22.78
C THR A 613 -0.99 -64.87 21.28
N ALA A 614 -0.14 -65.69 20.67
CA ALA A 614 -0.08 -65.91 19.22
C ALA A 614 -1.42 -66.44 18.67
N GLY A 615 -2.02 -65.75 17.69
CA GLY A 615 -3.13 -66.37 16.92
C GLY A 615 -4.19 -65.52 16.25
N ASN A 616 -4.01 -64.21 15.98
CA ASN A 616 -5.01 -63.50 15.15
C ASN A 616 -4.39 -62.53 14.12
N SER A 617 -4.62 -62.81 12.85
CA SER A 617 -3.85 -62.33 11.69
C SER A 617 -4.44 -61.07 11.01
N ARG A 618 -4.80 -60.05 11.79
CA ARG A 618 -4.93 -58.67 11.32
C ARG A 618 -4.39 -57.74 12.40
N SER A 619 -3.11 -57.44 12.33
CA SER A 619 -2.47 -56.54 13.31
C SER A 619 -3.05 -55.13 13.17
N PRO A 620 -3.65 -54.54 14.23
CA PRO A 620 -3.89 -53.10 14.26
C PRO A 620 -2.58 -52.34 14.09
N VAL A 621 -2.64 -51.13 13.54
CA VAL A 621 -1.47 -50.24 13.46
C VAL A 621 -0.99 -49.95 14.87
N THR A 622 0.21 -50.42 15.21
CA THR A 622 0.83 -50.21 16.51
C THR A 622 1.88 -49.12 16.37
N VAL A 623 1.71 -48.02 17.12
CA VAL A 623 2.72 -46.96 17.22
C VAL A 623 3.77 -47.38 18.25
N VAL A 624 5.04 -47.40 17.87
CA VAL A 624 6.16 -47.79 18.76
C VAL A 624 6.92 -46.59 19.32
N ALA A 625 7.09 -45.53 18.52
CA ALA A 625 7.76 -44.30 18.93
C ALA A 625 7.07 -43.06 18.34
N VAL A 626 7.14 -41.96 19.09
CA VAL A 626 6.65 -40.63 18.68
C VAL A 626 7.72 -39.62 19.07
N TRP A 627 8.20 -38.86 18.09
CA TRP A 627 9.12 -37.74 18.31
C TRP A 627 8.43 -36.43 17.95
N HIS A 628 8.50 -35.46 18.85
CA HIS A 628 7.87 -34.14 18.69
C HIS A 628 8.90 -33.11 18.25
N LYS A 629 8.57 -32.33 17.20
CA LYS A 629 9.41 -31.23 16.71
C LYS A 629 10.85 -31.65 16.42
N GLU A 630 11.05 -32.89 15.99
CA GLU A 630 12.39 -33.40 15.69
C GLU A 630 13.05 -32.56 14.59
N TRP A 631 14.28 -32.17 14.84
CA TRP A 631 15.08 -31.39 13.90
C TRP A 631 15.67 -32.31 12.84
N LEU A 632 15.48 -31.95 11.57
CA LEU A 632 16.05 -32.64 10.42
C LEU A 632 17.12 -31.74 9.79
N PRO A 633 18.40 -31.89 10.17
CA PRO A 633 19.50 -31.03 9.69
C PRO A 633 19.58 -30.95 8.16
N GLN A 634 19.37 -32.08 7.49
CA GLN A 634 19.42 -32.23 6.04
C GLN A 634 18.33 -31.44 5.31
N LEU A 635 17.20 -31.16 5.98
CA LEU A 635 16.14 -30.31 5.43
C LEU A 635 16.16 -28.90 6.03
N GLY A 636 16.99 -28.65 7.04
CA GLY A 636 17.02 -27.41 7.81
C GLY A 636 15.66 -27.03 8.40
N ARG A 637 14.92 -28.01 8.94
CA ARG A 637 13.57 -27.79 9.51
C ARG A 637 13.18 -28.84 10.53
N ARG A 638 12.14 -28.53 11.30
CA ARG A 638 11.46 -29.47 12.20
C ARG A 638 10.26 -30.13 11.54
N VAL A 639 10.12 -31.43 11.77
CA VAL A 639 8.89 -32.18 11.52
C VAL A 639 7.91 -31.92 12.68
N ASP A 640 6.61 -31.85 12.43
CA ASP A 640 5.65 -31.59 13.51
C ASP A 640 5.59 -32.78 14.48
N ALA A 641 5.37 -33.99 13.97
CA ALA A 641 5.71 -35.22 14.65
C ALA A 641 6.30 -36.26 13.68
N ALA A 642 7.27 -37.04 14.16
CA ALA A 642 7.70 -38.27 13.52
C ALA A 642 7.13 -39.46 14.30
N VAL A 643 6.63 -40.46 13.60
CA VAL A 643 5.97 -41.64 14.20
C VAL A 643 6.57 -42.88 13.58
N GLU A 644 7.06 -43.80 14.42
CA GLU A 644 7.48 -45.12 13.99
C GLU A 644 6.38 -46.13 14.29
N LEU A 645 6.04 -46.94 13.29
CA LEU A 645 5.09 -48.04 13.41
C LEU A 645 5.82 -49.38 13.64
N GLU A 646 5.13 -50.33 14.27
CA GLU A 646 5.55 -51.73 14.35
C GLU A 646 5.86 -52.25 12.92
N GLY A 647 7.09 -52.74 12.71
CA GLY A 647 7.63 -53.07 11.39
C GLY A 647 8.59 -52.02 10.79
N GLY A 648 8.88 -50.93 11.51
CA GLY A 648 9.92 -49.96 11.15
C GLY A 648 9.50 -48.92 10.10
N ARG A 649 8.20 -48.81 9.78
CA ARG A 649 7.68 -47.76 8.88
C ARG A 649 7.71 -46.43 9.63
N LEU A 650 8.50 -45.49 9.14
CA LEU A 650 8.58 -44.13 9.67
C LEU A 650 7.61 -43.21 8.92
N LEU A 651 6.84 -42.44 9.67
CA LEU A 651 5.82 -41.51 9.18
C LEU A 651 6.11 -40.10 9.70
N SER A 652 5.79 -39.10 8.88
CA SER A 652 5.79 -37.69 9.22
C SER A 652 4.36 -37.23 9.37
N VAL A 653 3.92 -36.82 10.56
CA VAL A 653 2.57 -36.30 10.80
C VAL A 653 2.64 -34.78 10.87
N GLN A 654 1.96 -34.11 9.94
CA GLN A 654 1.92 -32.65 9.80
C GLN A 654 0.60 -32.09 10.33
N PHE A 655 0.67 -31.08 11.20
CA PHE A 655 -0.52 -30.40 11.72
C PHE A 655 -0.84 -29.20 10.85
N ASP A 656 -1.76 -29.39 9.92
CA ASP A 656 -2.05 -28.38 8.92
C ASP A 656 -3.12 -27.40 9.43
N GLY A 657 -2.63 -26.34 10.08
CA GLY A 657 -3.42 -25.18 10.46
C GLY A 657 -4.04 -24.49 9.23
N PRO A 658 -5.01 -23.58 9.44
CA PRO A 658 -5.72 -22.94 8.34
C PRO A 658 -4.80 -22.10 7.43
N ASN A 659 -3.60 -21.74 7.90
CA ASN A 659 -2.58 -21.03 7.14
C ASN A 659 -1.87 -21.85 6.06
N ARG A 660 -2.06 -23.18 6.07
CA ARG A 660 -1.46 -24.14 5.10
C ARG A 660 -2.28 -24.31 3.82
N PHE A 661 -3.52 -23.81 3.80
CA PHE A 661 -4.46 -23.99 2.70
C PHE A 661 -4.84 -22.66 2.03
N LEU A 662 -5.47 -22.75 0.85
CA LEU A 662 -6.10 -21.60 0.20
C LEU A 662 -7.40 -21.19 0.92
N ALA A 663 -7.87 -19.97 0.67
CA ALA A 663 -8.89 -19.32 1.48
C ALA A 663 -10.31 -19.37 0.89
N ASN A 664 -10.43 -19.58 -0.42
CA ASN A 664 -11.65 -19.28 -1.17
C ASN A 664 -12.21 -20.47 -1.94
N GLY A 665 -13.54 -20.49 -2.08
CA GLY A 665 -14.29 -21.39 -2.96
C GLY A 665 -13.97 -22.88 -2.76
N GLU A 666 -13.91 -23.60 -3.88
CA GLU A 666 -13.52 -25.01 -3.95
C GLU A 666 -12.07 -25.27 -3.50
N HIS A 667 -11.24 -24.23 -3.46
CA HIS A 667 -9.82 -24.34 -3.14
C HIS A 667 -9.53 -24.38 -1.63
N ARG A 668 -10.53 -24.23 -0.74
CA ARG A 668 -10.31 -24.20 0.73
C ARG A 668 -9.59 -25.42 1.31
N ARG A 669 -9.59 -26.55 0.59
CA ARG A 669 -8.87 -27.78 0.96
C ARG A 669 -7.57 -28.00 0.19
N THR A 670 -7.23 -27.11 -0.73
CA THR A 670 -5.99 -27.16 -1.51
C THR A 670 -4.85 -26.57 -0.69
N ARG A 671 -3.74 -27.31 -0.54
CA ARG A 671 -2.52 -26.82 0.11
C ARG A 671 -1.89 -25.69 -0.70
N ASN A 672 -1.37 -24.67 -0.02
CA ASN A 672 -0.62 -23.60 -0.67
C ASN A 672 0.80 -24.07 -1.07
N GLY A 673 1.48 -23.30 -1.92
CA GLY A 673 2.82 -23.63 -2.41
C GLY A 673 3.87 -23.95 -1.35
N PRO A 674 4.04 -23.14 -0.28
CA PRO A 674 4.98 -23.44 0.80
C PRO A 674 4.72 -24.79 1.47
N THR A 675 3.46 -25.17 1.62
CA THR A 675 3.08 -26.45 2.21
C THR A 675 3.34 -27.59 1.23
N GLN A 676 3.04 -27.42 -0.06
CA GLN A 676 3.40 -28.41 -1.08
C GLN A 676 4.92 -28.61 -1.21
N LEU A 677 5.71 -27.55 -1.13
CA LEU A 677 7.18 -27.62 -1.11
C LEU A 677 7.68 -28.36 0.15
N ARG A 678 7.07 -28.05 1.31
CA ARG A 678 7.37 -28.75 2.57
C ARG A 678 7.10 -30.26 2.45
N ASP A 679 5.93 -30.63 1.96
CA ASP A 679 5.53 -32.03 1.81
C ASP A 679 6.52 -32.75 0.89
N ARG A 680 6.83 -32.17 -0.28
CA ARG A 680 7.81 -32.72 -1.22
C ARG A 680 9.19 -32.95 -0.59
N GLN A 681 9.66 -32.00 0.23
CA GLN A 681 10.94 -32.12 0.93
C GLN A 681 10.90 -33.19 2.03
N LEU A 682 9.81 -33.29 2.78
CA LEU A 682 9.63 -34.34 3.79
C LEU A 682 9.51 -35.73 3.16
N GLU A 683 8.89 -35.85 1.99
CA GLU A 683 8.81 -37.11 1.25
C GLU A 683 10.19 -37.66 0.84
N ARG A 684 11.23 -36.83 0.78
CA ARG A 684 12.61 -37.30 0.54
C ARG A 684 13.18 -38.08 1.72
N GLU A 685 12.83 -37.67 2.95
CA GLU A 685 13.30 -38.30 4.19
C GLU A 685 12.41 -39.45 4.64
N PHE A 686 11.09 -39.24 4.57
CA PHE A 686 10.11 -40.20 5.08
C PHE A 686 9.63 -41.17 3.99
N LYS A 687 9.97 -40.94 2.72
CA LYS A 687 9.43 -41.60 1.51
C LYS A 687 8.03 -41.09 1.14
N ARG A 688 7.75 -41.12 -0.16
CA ARG A 688 6.43 -40.78 -0.71
C ARG A 688 5.34 -41.66 -0.09
N GLY A 689 4.23 -41.05 0.31
CA GLY A 689 3.12 -41.74 0.99
C GLY A 689 3.28 -41.89 2.51
N ASN A 690 4.38 -41.41 3.09
CA ASN A 690 4.60 -41.43 4.54
C ASN A 690 4.52 -40.03 5.18
N VAL A 691 4.18 -38.99 4.42
CA VAL A 691 3.89 -37.65 4.94
C VAL A 691 2.37 -37.52 5.08
N LEU A 692 1.89 -37.66 6.32
CA LEU A 692 0.49 -37.60 6.69
C LEU A 692 0.11 -36.20 7.12
N SER A 693 -1.07 -35.75 6.67
CA SER A 693 -1.62 -34.44 6.98
C SER A 693 -2.81 -34.59 7.93
N VAL A 694 -2.83 -33.77 8.97
CA VAL A 694 -3.94 -33.62 9.90
C VAL A 694 -4.53 -32.23 9.67
N PRO A 695 -5.57 -32.07 8.82
CA PRO A 695 -6.14 -30.77 8.53
C PRO A 695 -6.95 -30.24 9.72
N TYR A 696 -6.81 -28.95 10.01
CA TYR A 696 -7.47 -28.32 11.16
C TYR A 696 -9.00 -28.50 11.17
N TRP A 697 -9.66 -28.52 10.01
CA TRP A 697 -11.13 -28.65 9.93
C TRP A 697 -11.63 -30.06 10.24
N GLU A 698 -10.82 -31.10 10.03
CA GLU A 698 -11.17 -32.47 10.41
C GLU A 698 -10.91 -32.65 11.88
N TRP A 699 -9.77 -32.15 12.36
CA TRP A 699 -9.40 -32.26 13.77
C TRP A 699 -10.39 -31.54 14.70
N ILE A 700 -10.81 -30.33 14.35
CA ILE A 700 -11.72 -29.54 15.20
C ILE A 700 -13.09 -30.19 15.39
N GLN A 701 -13.54 -31.01 14.43
CA GLN A 701 -14.80 -31.77 14.53
C GLN A 701 -14.74 -32.89 15.57
N LEU A 702 -13.52 -33.34 15.92
CA LEU A 702 -13.27 -34.41 16.89
C LEU A 702 -13.00 -33.86 18.29
N LYS A 703 -13.09 -32.53 18.47
CA LYS A 703 -12.71 -31.87 19.73
C LYS A 703 -13.57 -32.39 20.88
N GLY A 704 -12.92 -32.87 21.93
CA GLY A 704 -13.58 -33.43 23.12
C GLY A 704 -13.82 -34.94 23.07
N ASP A 705 -13.66 -35.60 21.91
CA ASP A 705 -13.76 -37.05 21.76
C ASP A 705 -12.40 -37.70 21.50
N ARG A 706 -11.75 -38.14 22.58
CA ARG A 706 -10.41 -38.76 22.52
C ARG A 706 -10.40 -40.07 21.72
N ALA A 707 -11.48 -40.84 21.75
CA ALA A 707 -11.54 -42.12 21.04
C ALA A 707 -11.64 -41.88 19.52
N ALA A 708 -12.48 -40.91 19.11
CA ALA A 708 -12.60 -40.52 17.71
C ALA A 708 -11.30 -39.90 17.17
N GLN A 709 -10.60 -39.08 17.97
CA GLN A 709 -9.27 -38.55 17.64
C GLN A 709 -8.24 -39.65 17.37
N GLN A 710 -8.15 -40.65 18.25
CA GLN A 710 -7.25 -41.79 18.08
C GLN A 710 -7.62 -42.63 16.84
N ALA A 711 -8.91 -42.94 16.67
CA ALA A 711 -9.39 -43.69 15.51
C ALA A 711 -9.13 -42.96 14.18
N TYR A 712 -9.23 -41.63 14.17
CA TYR A 712 -8.87 -40.81 13.02
C TYR A 712 -7.38 -40.94 12.67
N LEU A 713 -6.48 -40.81 13.65
CA LEU A 713 -5.04 -40.94 13.42
C LEU A 713 -4.65 -42.35 12.96
N VAL A 714 -5.27 -43.39 13.53
CA VAL A 714 -5.05 -44.78 13.08
C VAL A 714 -5.45 -44.96 11.61
N ARG A 715 -6.60 -44.41 11.19
CA ARG A 715 -7.03 -44.45 9.79
C ARG A 715 -6.04 -43.74 8.86
N LEU A 716 -5.50 -42.60 9.28
CA LEU A 716 -4.47 -41.90 8.50
C LEU A 716 -3.18 -42.72 8.34
N MET A 717 -2.76 -43.44 9.38
CA MET A 717 -1.55 -44.27 9.35
C MET A 717 -1.72 -45.58 8.57
N GLN A 718 -2.97 -46.00 8.34
CA GLN A 718 -3.30 -47.18 7.53
C GLN A 718 -3.35 -46.91 6.03
N ALA A 719 -3.61 -45.65 5.64
CA ALA A 719 -3.56 -45.19 4.26
C ALA A 719 -2.11 -45.23 3.72
#